data_AF-A0A8T2IX39-F1
#
_entry.id   AF-A0A8T2IX39-F1
#
_cell.length_a   1.000
_cell.length_b   1.000
_cell.length_c   1.000
_cell.angle_alpha   90.00
_cell.angle_beta   90.00
_cell.angle_gamma   90.00
#
_symmetry.space_group_name_H-M   'P 1'
#
loop_
_entity.id
_entity.type
_entity.pdbx_description
1 polymer ?
#
loop_
_entity_poly.entity_id
_entity_poly.type
_entity_poly.pdbx_seq_one_letter_code
_entity_poly.pdbx_strand_id
1 'polypeptide(L)'
;MIPFTVNIKLSTRTITGALTQHNKGALDWGCQGLIAYGCHTLVLVVDPSSAQTLQVLEKHKASVVKVKWARENYHHNLGSPYSLRLASADASGKIIVWDVSSGTTRCEIQEHSKPINDMQWLWSQDASRDLLLAIHPPNLIVLWNADTGTKLWKKSYAENILSFSFNPFQPSELALLTSEGIVFISDFSPSKSPTSSGRKVYISSPHASPAHTKPVTTTGAKKALNKVKILITNEKPSAEAVTLNECLQLSYLPSKRNHILLLYPREILILDLEVNQTVGAVAIDRTGIPFLQVIPCFQRDVLFCLHENGCITLRAGRQNCGILGAPSEETDSDLVPEMTYDLHCQCDAIRVTKAIRPYSITCCPINENVSALMISDGRIMIWELKSSVVGKKMNSSSPYSGALYAPLSFCGKMTGNLQRKLPDLSLDSIIAGQSVFTGDALLSGNPLQEVHLRFLLTGLLSGLPQPPFVVRMCPPLTTKNITQYKPLLAVGTSSGSVLVYNLTSGLLYKELNIHSCEVRGIEWTSLTSFLSFATSSPNNLGLVRNELQLVDLPTGRSMAFRGERGIDEQPMEMIKVSHLKQYLAVAFKDKPLELWDIRTCTLLREMPKSFPSVTALEWSPSHNLKSLRKKQMAAREAMARQTVSSDTELNSVESSVISLLQEAESKSEMSQNISAREHFVFTDTDGQVHHLTVEGNSIKDSARIPPDGSMGSISCIAWKGDTLVLGDVDGNLNFWDLKGRVSRGVPTHRNGVKKIRFAPGKGNQKLIVLYSDGTDVWDTKEIQMVSSLRTGRNMNYRILDVDWCSSDKVVLASDDGCIRVLEMSMKSTCFRMDEQELIDPVWCPYLLFPRSAFTLKAFLLHQPWTGKYSLDITDVDYPEHEDMKNLIQQQINSLSNDVKSLLLDTEFTLLQRILLVARLYGDESEIHFWTVASHYLQVYQKETVSTAGPLDICYDLLCENTYFQRFQLDRVSLQELKRSSYEHTRKCADQLLLLGQTDRAVQLLLETSADNPQYYCDSLKACLVTTVTSSGPSQSTIKLVATNMIASGKLAEGVQLLCLIDKAADACRYLQTYNEWTRAAWLAKVRLNPEECSEVMKRWVDHLCSSHVNEKYKAILVLLSLGCFRKVIEMLHTMRCFDRAAMFLEACLQVGALEVNEETDKMISAVFVDYAHSLRTLGFMPGALRFAQKAGDAGKELLSDLQDTKSVEK
;
A
#
# COMPACT_ATOMS: atom_id res chain seq x y z
N MET A 1 -15.48 -3.72 -44.01
CA MET A 1 -15.97 -3.22 -42.71
C MET A 1 -15.68 -4.29 -41.68
N ILE A 2 -14.62 -4.09 -40.89
CA ILE A 2 -14.34 -4.94 -39.72
C ILE A 2 -15.48 -4.65 -38.72
N PRO A 3 -16.20 -5.65 -38.20
CA PRO A 3 -17.19 -5.39 -37.17
C PRO A 3 -16.44 -4.86 -35.95
N PHE A 4 -16.67 -3.61 -35.58
CA PHE A 4 -16.23 -3.08 -34.30
C PHE A 4 -16.98 -3.83 -33.19
N THR A 5 -16.45 -4.97 -32.77
CA THR A 5 -16.82 -5.59 -31.50
C THR A 5 -16.18 -4.75 -30.40
N VAL A 6 -16.88 -3.72 -29.95
CA VAL A 6 -16.56 -3.08 -28.67
C VAL A 6 -16.95 -4.10 -27.61
N ASN A 7 -16.03 -5.02 -27.29
CA ASN A 7 -16.19 -5.98 -26.20
C ASN A 7 -16.07 -5.20 -24.88
N ILE A 8 -17.17 -4.60 -24.43
CA ILE A 8 -17.28 -4.06 -23.07
C ILE A 8 -17.41 -5.25 -22.14
N LYS A 9 -16.28 -5.88 -21.83
CA LYS A 9 -16.20 -7.02 -20.91
C LYS A 9 -16.24 -6.46 -19.49
N LEU A 10 -17.37 -6.66 -18.82
CA LEU A 10 -17.52 -6.36 -17.40
C LEU A 10 -16.97 -7.53 -16.61
N SER A 11 -15.99 -7.30 -15.74
CA SER A 11 -15.54 -8.29 -14.77
C SER A 11 -16.30 -8.17 -13.45
N THR A 12 -16.39 -9.27 -12.74
CA THR A 12 -16.79 -9.32 -11.33
C THR A 12 -15.82 -8.51 -10.48
N ARG A 13 -16.34 -7.76 -9.51
CA ARG A 13 -15.54 -6.89 -8.63
C ARG A 13 -16.33 -6.43 -7.42
N THR A 14 -15.61 -5.96 -6.41
CA THR A 14 -16.20 -5.35 -5.21
C THR A 14 -15.66 -3.93 -5.06
N ILE A 15 -16.56 -2.96 -5.05
CA ILE A 15 -16.28 -1.56 -4.71
C ILE A 15 -16.49 -1.43 -3.20
N THR A 16 -15.47 -0.98 -2.48
CA THR A 16 -15.46 -0.91 -1.02
C THR A 16 -15.76 0.47 -0.48
N GLY A 17 -16.10 0.53 0.81
CA GLY A 17 -16.55 1.75 1.47
C GLY A 17 -15.78 2.13 2.72
N ALA A 18 -16.46 2.94 3.55
CA ALA A 18 -15.94 3.44 4.81
C ALA A 18 -15.40 2.34 5.72
N LEU A 19 -14.29 2.62 6.39
CA LEU A 19 -13.55 1.66 7.20
C LEU A 19 -14.03 1.65 8.66
N THR A 20 -14.04 0.46 9.25
CA THR A 20 -14.31 0.32 10.69
C THR A 20 -13.10 0.74 11.53
N GLN A 21 -13.31 1.07 12.81
CA GLN A 21 -12.22 1.39 13.72
C GLN A 21 -11.23 0.22 13.91
N HIS A 22 -11.70 -1.03 13.77
CA HIS A 22 -10.84 -2.20 13.83
C HIS A 22 -9.84 -2.27 12.68
N ASN A 23 -10.16 -1.69 11.51
CA ASN A 23 -9.26 -1.66 10.36
C ASN A 23 -8.09 -0.68 10.49
N LYS A 24 -8.00 0.11 11.59
CA LYS A 24 -6.97 1.15 11.76
C LYS A 24 -5.55 0.63 11.50
N GLY A 25 -5.23 -0.58 11.96
CA GLY A 25 -3.91 -1.21 11.81
C GLY A 25 -3.74 -2.10 10.56
N ALA A 26 -4.77 -2.22 9.72
CA ALA A 26 -4.81 -3.17 8.62
C ALA A 26 -4.29 -2.55 7.32
N LEU A 27 -3.04 -2.08 7.30
CA LEU A 27 -2.39 -1.48 6.13
C LEU A 27 -0.93 -1.90 6.07
N ASP A 28 -0.47 -2.35 4.90
CA ASP A 28 0.95 -2.69 4.67
C ASP A 28 1.34 -2.51 3.20
N TRP A 29 2.60 -2.14 2.96
CA TRP A 29 3.18 -1.99 1.63
C TRP A 29 4.24 -3.07 1.44
N GLY A 30 4.06 -3.96 0.46
CA GLY A 30 4.98 -5.06 0.20
C GLY A 30 6.16 -4.68 -0.69
N CYS A 31 7.27 -5.41 -0.59
CA CYS A 31 8.46 -5.17 -1.42
C CYS A 31 8.17 -5.32 -2.93
N GLN A 32 7.20 -6.15 -3.32
CA GLN A 32 6.76 -6.26 -4.71
C GLN A 32 6.12 -4.99 -5.30
N GLY A 33 5.90 -3.94 -4.51
CA GLY A 33 5.31 -2.67 -4.96
C GLY A 33 3.79 -2.55 -4.79
N LEU A 34 3.12 -3.54 -4.20
CA LEU A 34 1.66 -3.54 -3.99
C LEU A 34 1.28 -3.13 -2.56
N ILE A 35 0.15 -2.44 -2.42
CA ILE A 35 -0.44 -2.08 -1.13
C ILE A 35 -1.54 -3.09 -0.80
N ALA A 36 -1.56 -3.58 0.44
CA ALA A 36 -2.69 -4.34 0.96
C ALA A 36 -3.33 -3.63 2.15
N TYR A 37 -4.66 -3.57 2.17
CA TYR A 37 -5.39 -3.00 3.30
C TYR A 37 -6.69 -3.75 3.60
N GLY A 38 -7.14 -3.68 4.86
CA GLY A 38 -8.39 -4.28 5.31
C GLY A 38 -9.56 -3.30 5.24
N CYS A 39 -10.67 -3.73 4.65
CA CYS A 39 -11.94 -3.01 4.66
C CYS A 39 -13.05 -3.93 5.17
N HIS A 40 -13.59 -3.67 6.36
CA HIS A 40 -14.49 -4.59 7.05
C HIS A 40 -13.84 -5.99 7.13
N THR A 41 -14.48 -7.02 6.56
CA THR A 41 -14.02 -8.41 6.50
C THR A 41 -13.20 -8.72 5.25
N LEU A 42 -12.96 -7.74 4.38
CA LEU A 42 -12.28 -7.91 3.10
C LEU A 42 -10.82 -7.46 3.22
N VAL A 43 -9.94 -8.09 2.45
CA VAL A 43 -8.58 -7.60 2.22
C VAL A 43 -8.45 -7.21 0.77
N LEU A 44 -8.05 -5.97 0.52
CA LEU A 44 -7.88 -5.41 -0.82
C LEU A 44 -6.41 -5.28 -1.15
N VAL A 45 -6.07 -5.61 -2.38
CA VAL A 45 -4.73 -5.40 -2.95
C VAL A 45 -4.85 -4.35 -4.05
N VAL A 46 -4.04 -3.30 -3.93
CA VAL A 46 -4.09 -2.10 -4.77
C VAL A 46 -2.71 -1.85 -5.37
N ASP A 47 -2.69 -1.51 -6.65
CA ASP A 47 -1.50 -0.97 -7.28
C ASP A 47 -1.42 0.54 -7.01
N PRO A 48 -0.34 1.02 -6.37
CA PRO A 48 -0.17 2.44 -6.10
C PRO A 48 0.05 3.29 -7.36
N SER A 49 0.59 2.72 -8.43
CA SER A 49 0.95 3.51 -9.62
C SER A 49 -0.28 3.90 -10.46
N SER A 50 -1.21 2.97 -10.67
CA SER A 50 -2.49 3.21 -11.35
C SER A 50 -3.65 3.56 -10.41
N ALA A 51 -3.44 3.49 -9.09
CA ALA A 51 -4.49 3.62 -8.08
C ALA A 51 -5.71 2.70 -8.32
N GLN A 52 -5.47 1.52 -8.89
CA GLN A 52 -6.52 0.53 -9.21
C GLN A 52 -6.52 -0.64 -8.21
N THR A 53 -7.71 -1.14 -7.89
CA THR A 53 -7.84 -2.37 -7.09
C THR A 53 -7.59 -3.60 -7.97
N LEU A 54 -6.57 -4.37 -7.60
CA LEU A 54 -6.17 -5.60 -8.27
C LEU A 54 -7.00 -6.78 -7.79
N GLN A 55 -7.10 -6.97 -6.47
CA GLN A 55 -7.77 -8.13 -5.91
C GLN A 55 -8.56 -7.81 -4.65
N VAL A 56 -9.63 -8.57 -4.43
CA VAL A 56 -10.42 -8.56 -3.20
C VAL A 56 -10.48 -9.97 -2.65
N LEU A 57 -9.85 -10.19 -1.50
CA LEU A 57 -9.80 -11.47 -0.81
C LEU A 57 -10.95 -11.56 0.20
N GLU A 58 -11.86 -12.51 -0.02
CA GLU A 58 -13.07 -12.69 0.78
C GLU A 58 -13.02 -14.03 1.53
N LYS A 59 -12.83 -14.02 2.86
CA LYS A 59 -12.99 -15.24 3.71
C LYS A 59 -13.11 -14.95 5.21
N HIS A 60 -12.56 -13.83 5.68
CA HIS A 60 -12.67 -13.45 7.09
C HIS A 60 -14.12 -13.29 7.51
N LYS A 61 -14.42 -13.68 8.75
CA LYS A 61 -15.76 -13.55 9.32
C LYS A 61 -15.90 -12.33 10.22
N ALA A 62 -14.79 -11.84 10.77
CA ALA A 62 -14.74 -10.62 11.54
C ALA A 62 -13.93 -9.53 10.81
N SER A 63 -14.00 -8.29 11.31
CA SER A 63 -13.27 -7.18 10.68
C SER A 63 -11.76 -7.42 10.76
N VAL A 64 -11.05 -7.17 9.65
CA VAL A 64 -9.60 -7.34 9.55
C VAL A 64 -8.88 -6.28 10.38
N VAL A 65 -7.99 -6.70 11.27
CA VAL A 65 -7.28 -5.82 12.22
C VAL A 65 -5.85 -5.52 11.77
N LYS A 66 -5.16 -6.51 11.19
CA LYS A 66 -3.77 -6.39 10.74
C LYS A 66 -3.59 -7.10 9.40
N VAL A 67 -2.72 -6.54 8.55
CA VAL A 67 -2.32 -7.10 7.26
C VAL A 67 -0.80 -6.93 7.16
N LYS A 68 -0.08 -7.97 6.70
CA LYS A 68 1.38 -7.95 6.52
C LYS A 68 1.85 -8.79 5.34
N TRP A 69 2.63 -8.20 4.46
CA TRP A 69 3.30 -8.87 3.36
C TRP A 69 4.50 -9.68 3.84
N ALA A 70 4.68 -10.86 3.25
CA ALA A 70 5.90 -11.64 3.45
C ALA A 70 7.10 -10.88 2.85
N ARG A 71 8.23 -10.93 3.55
CA ARG A 71 9.50 -10.38 3.03
C ARG A 71 10.22 -11.45 2.24
N GLU A 72 10.42 -11.20 0.95
CA GLU A 72 11.10 -12.12 0.03
C GLU A 72 12.63 -11.89 0.09
N ASN A 73 13.21 -12.02 1.30
CA ASN A 73 14.63 -11.78 1.55
C ASN A 73 15.50 -13.02 1.29
N TYR A 74 15.33 -13.66 0.13
CA TYR A 74 16.11 -14.84 -0.27
C TYR A 74 16.38 -14.86 -1.78
N HIS A 75 17.09 -15.88 -2.25
CA HIS A 75 17.37 -16.05 -3.67
C HIS A 75 16.24 -16.79 -4.39
N HIS A 76 15.71 -16.16 -5.44
CA HIS A 76 14.63 -16.71 -6.27
C HIS A 76 15.18 -17.54 -7.42
N ASN A 77 14.66 -18.75 -7.58
CA ASN A 77 14.94 -19.63 -8.71
C ASN A 77 13.66 -20.40 -9.09
N LEU A 78 13.72 -21.27 -10.12
CA LEU A 78 12.56 -22.06 -10.54
C LEU A 78 11.97 -22.96 -9.45
N GLY A 79 12.78 -23.41 -8.47
CA GLY A 79 12.31 -24.18 -7.32
C GLY A 79 11.77 -23.33 -6.16
N SER A 80 12.10 -22.04 -6.14
CA SER A 80 11.61 -21.05 -5.18
C SER A 80 11.23 -19.75 -5.89
N PRO A 81 10.08 -19.75 -6.59
CA PRO A 81 9.68 -18.66 -7.45
C PRO A 81 9.23 -17.42 -6.66
N TYR A 82 9.11 -16.29 -7.35
CA TYR A 82 8.44 -15.12 -6.81
C TYR A 82 6.99 -15.48 -6.46
N SER A 83 6.56 -15.14 -5.25
CA SER A 83 5.21 -15.44 -4.77
C SER A 83 4.63 -14.25 -4.02
N LEU A 84 3.36 -13.96 -4.25
CA LEU A 84 2.66 -12.90 -3.52
C LEU A 84 1.99 -13.48 -2.28
N ARG A 85 2.73 -13.52 -1.17
CA ARG A 85 2.26 -14.05 0.12
C ARG A 85 1.85 -12.93 1.07
N LEU A 86 0.64 -13.04 1.61
CA LEU A 86 0.08 -12.06 2.52
C LEU A 86 -0.52 -12.74 3.76
N ALA A 87 -0.21 -12.24 4.96
CA ALA A 87 -0.91 -12.61 6.18
C ALA A 87 -1.93 -11.54 6.56
N SER A 88 -3.10 -11.96 7.03
CA SER A 88 -4.15 -11.07 7.52
C SER A 88 -4.80 -11.66 8.76
N ALA A 89 -5.06 -10.81 9.76
CA ALA A 89 -5.67 -11.20 11.02
C ALA A 89 -7.01 -10.48 11.22
N ASP A 90 -8.00 -11.19 11.74
CA ASP A 90 -9.32 -10.61 12.05
C ASP A 90 -9.54 -10.34 13.55
N ALA A 91 -10.63 -9.65 13.85
CA ALA A 91 -11.01 -9.31 15.22
C ALA A 91 -11.43 -10.54 16.06
N SER A 92 -11.63 -11.69 15.41
CA SER A 92 -11.88 -12.97 16.09
C SER A 92 -10.59 -13.74 16.42
N GLY A 93 -9.42 -13.20 16.07
CA GLY A 93 -8.11 -13.82 16.31
C GLY A 93 -7.70 -14.86 15.27
N LYS A 94 -8.42 -14.95 14.15
CA LYS A 94 -8.08 -15.84 13.03
C LYS A 94 -7.06 -15.14 12.12
N ILE A 95 -5.96 -15.83 11.84
CA ILE A 95 -4.98 -15.45 10.83
C ILE A 95 -5.22 -16.29 9.57
N ILE A 96 -5.24 -15.64 8.42
CA ILE A 96 -5.29 -16.31 7.12
C ILE A 96 -4.05 -15.88 6.34
N VAL A 97 -3.34 -16.88 5.81
CA VAL A 97 -2.22 -16.69 4.88
C VAL A 97 -2.72 -16.94 3.47
N TRP A 98 -2.49 -15.96 2.60
CA TRP A 98 -3.00 -15.91 1.24
C TRP A 98 -1.88 -16.10 0.23
N ASP A 99 -2.25 -16.76 -0.85
CA ASP A 99 -1.59 -16.64 -2.13
C ASP A 99 -2.41 -15.64 -2.97
N VAL A 100 -1.89 -14.44 -3.12
CA VAL A 100 -2.61 -13.31 -3.73
C VAL A 100 -2.74 -13.52 -5.24
N SER A 101 -1.71 -13.99 -5.95
CA SER A 101 -1.83 -14.16 -7.41
C SER A 101 -2.94 -15.15 -7.78
N SER A 102 -3.10 -16.23 -7.01
CA SER A 102 -4.19 -17.20 -7.21
C SER A 102 -5.51 -16.86 -6.51
N GLY A 103 -5.51 -15.93 -5.54
CA GLY A 103 -6.68 -15.64 -4.71
C GLY A 103 -7.08 -16.81 -3.81
N THR A 104 -6.13 -17.67 -3.43
CA THR A 104 -6.40 -18.85 -2.61
C THR A 104 -5.82 -18.69 -1.22
N THR A 105 -6.40 -19.38 -0.24
CA THR A 105 -5.83 -19.46 1.11
C THR A 105 -4.86 -20.62 1.19
N ARG A 106 -3.63 -20.35 1.64
CA ARG A 106 -2.65 -21.39 1.93
C ARG A 106 -2.91 -22.06 3.27
N CYS A 107 -3.08 -21.26 4.32
CA CYS A 107 -3.40 -21.78 5.65
C CYS A 107 -4.33 -20.85 6.44
N GLU A 108 -4.99 -21.43 7.43
CA GLU A 108 -5.79 -20.73 8.43
C GLU A 108 -5.33 -21.13 9.82
N ILE A 109 -5.07 -20.14 10.66
CA ILE A 109 -4.45 -20.31 11.97
C ILE A 109 -5.31 -19.57 13.01
N GLN A 110 -5.57 -20.20 14.15
CA GLN A 110 -6.27 -19.57 15.27
C GLN A 110 -5.84 -20.23 16.59
N GLU A 111 -5.44 -19.42 17.58
CA GLU A 111 -5.16 -19.91 18.95
C GLU A 111 -6.21 -19.40 19.95
N HIS A 112 -6.65 -18.14 19.82
CA HIS A 112 -7.60 -17.49 20.72
C HIS A 112 -8.68 -16.74 19.94
N SER A 113 -9.79 -16.43 20.62
CA SER A 113 -10.95 -15.70 20.08
C SER A 113 -10.89 -14.18 20.29
N LYS A 114 -9.69 -13.60 20.34
CA LYS A 114 -9.45 -12.17 20.59
C LYS A 114 -8.64 -11.55 19.44
N PRO A 115 -8.81 -10.24 19.15
CA PRO A 115 -8.10 -9.56 18.06
C PRO A 115 -6.59 -9.63 18.27
N ILE A 116 -5.83 -9.82 17.20
CA ILE A 116 -4.37 -9.89 17.27
C ILE A 116 -3.80 -8.48 17.44
N ASN A 117 -2.89 -8.30 18.40
CA ASN A 117 -2.30 -7.00 18.68
C ASN A 117 -1.26 -6.62 17.63
N ASP A 118 -0.37 -7.54 17.28
CA ASP A 118 0.64 -7.32 16.25
C ASP A 118 1.13 -8.61 15.60
N MET A 119 1.68 -8.51 14.39
CA MET A 119 2.23 -9.64 13.64
C MET A 119 3.37 -9.20 12.71
N GLN A 120 4.36 -10.06 12.50
CA GLN A 120 5.49 -9.78 11.61
C GLN A 120 6.11 -11.07 11.07
N TRP A 121 6.51 -11.04 9.80
CA TRP A 121 7.28 -12.12 9.15
C TRP A 121 8.75 -12.03 9.55
N LEU A 122 9.41 -13.17 9.75
CA LEU A 122 10.87 -13.20 10.00
C LEU A 122 11.65 -13.09 8.68
N TRP A 123 12.69 -12.25 8.64
CA TRP A 123 13.54 -12.03 7.45
C TRP A 123 14.97 -12.56 7.57
N SER A 124 15.36 -13.05 8.75
CA SER A 124 16.76 -13.34 9.07
C SER A 124 17.19 -14.78 8.80
N GLN A 125 16.32 -15.63 8.25
CA GLN A 125 16.61 -17.05 8.08
C GLN A 125 16.62 -17.50 6.62
N ASP A 126 17.75 -18.09 6.22
CA ASP A 126 17.91 -18.73 4.92
C ASP A 126 17.19 -20.11 4.86
N ALA A 127 16.93 -20.75 6.02
CA ALA A 127 16.44 -22.12 6.12
C ALA A 127 14.92 -22.28 6.00
N SER A 128 14.13 -21.37 6.58
CA SER A 128 12.67 -21.42 6.54
C SER A 128 12.11 -20.03 6.23
N ARG A 129 11.42 -19.94 5.10
CA ARG A 129 10.96 -18.68 4.49
C ARG A 129 9.62 -18.20 5.05
N ASP A 130 8.88 -19.11 5.66
CA ASP A 130 7.46 -18.95 5.99
C ASP A 130 7.22 -18.84 7.50
N LEU A 131 8.07 -18.11 8.22
CA LEU A 131 7.90 -17.96 9.66
C LEU A 131 7.16 -16.66 10.01
N LEU A 132 6.04 -16.81 10.72
CA LEU A 132 5.20 -15.71 11.15
C LEU A 132 5.12 -15.65 12.68
N LEU A 133 5.56 -14.53 13.25
CA LEU A 133 5.41 -14.24 14.68
C LEU A 133 4.14 -13.44 14.90
N ALA A 134 3.28 -13.90 15.82
CA ALA A 134 2.02 -13.23 16.16
C ALA A 134 1.88 -13.04 17.67
N ILE A 135 1.36 -11.86 18.07
CA ILE A 135 1.03 -11.54 19.46
C ILE A 135 -0.46 -11.73 19.68
N HIS A 136 -0.79 -12.75 20.47
CA HIS A 136 -2.15 -13.02 20.90
C HIS A 136 -2.40 -12.40 22.28
N PRO A 137 -3.46 -11.60 22.46
CA PRO A 137 -3.82 -11.10 23.76
C PRO A 137 -4.15 -12.24 24.74
N PRO A 138 -3.84 -12.09 26.04
CA PRO A 138 -3.25 -10.89 26.65
C PRO A 138 -1.72 -10.83 26.53
N ASN A 139 -1.00 -11.94 26.64
CA ASN A 139 0.44 -11.91 26.93
C ASN A 139 1.22 -13.01 26.20
N LEU A 140 0.67 -13.51 25.09
CA LEU A 140 1.18 -14.68 24.41
C LEU A 140 1.86 -14.29 23.10
N ILE A 141 3.09 -14.76 22.91
CA ILE A 141 3.80 -14.73 21.64
C ILE A 141 3.83 -16.15 21.07
N VAL A 142 3.45 -16.29 19.80
CA VAL A 142 3.44 -17.59 19.10
C VAL A 142 4.18 -17.46 17.78
N LEU A 143 5.08 -18.40 17.52
CA LEU A 143 5.75 -18.54 16.23
C LEU A 143 5.09 -19.66 15.43
N TRP A 144 4.68 -19.33 14.21
CA TRP A 144 3.99 -20.23 13.28
C TRP A 144 4.85 -20.51 12.06
N ASN A 145 4.76 -21.72 11.54
CA ASN A 145 5.08 -22.02 10.16
C ASN A 145 3.82 -21.70 9.32
N ALA A 146 3.89 -20.63 8.54
CA ALA A 146 2.81 -20.09 7.73
C ALA A 146 2.53 -20.89 6.45
N ASP A 147 3.41 -21.80 6.04
CA ASP A 147 3.17 -22.68 4.90
C ASP A 147 2.28 -23.86 5.32
N THR A 148 2.62 -24.50 6.43
CA THR A 148 1.88 -25.67 6.97
C THR A 148 0.77 -25.30 7.96
N GLY A 149 0.78 -24.09 8.52
CA GLY A 149 -0.08 -23.68 9.63
C GLY A 149 0.32 -24.29 10.98
N THR A 150 1.51 -24.88 11.11
CA THR A 150 1.93 -25.53 12.36
C THR A 150 2.53 -24.55 13.37
N LYS A 151 2.20 -24.72 14.64
CA LYS A 151 2.79 -23.96 15.75
C LYS A 151 4.17 -24.52 16.06
N LEU A 152 5.22 -23.69 15.96
CA LEU A 152 6.58 -24.09 16.32
C LEU A 152 6.79 -24.02 17.83
N TRP A 153 6.47 -22.88 18.44
CA TRP A 153 6.50 -22.71 19.89
C TRP A 153 5.62 -21.55 20.33
N LYS A 154 5.34 -21.50 21.64
CA LYS A 154 4.62 -20.40 22.29
C LYS A 154 5.29 -20.01 23.60
N LYS A 155 5.25 -18.72 23.94
CA LYS A 155 5.76 -18.18 25.21
C LYS A 155 4.75 -17.20 25.79
N SER A 156 4.44 -17.37 27.08
CA SER A 156 3.58 -16.46 27.84
C SER A 156 4.45 -15.57 28.74
N TYR A 157 4.10 -14.29 28.81
CA TYR A 157 4.74 -13.27 29.64
C TYR A 157 3.80 -12.84 30.78
N ALA A 158 4.31 -12.19 31.82
CA ALA A 158 3.46 -11.80 32.95
C ALA A 158 2.46 -10.67 32.61
N GLU A 159 2.79 -9.82 31.65
CA GLU A 159 2.08 -8.56 31.35
C GLU A 159 1.46 -8.57 29.95
N ASN A 160 0.45 -7.71 29.76
CA ASN A 160 -0.22 -7.54 28.48
C ASN A 160 0.74 -6.90 27.46
N ILE A 161 0.91 -7.53 26.29
CA ILE A 161 1.85 -7.07 25.25
C ILE A 161 1.07 -6.33 24.17
N LEU A 162 1.43 -5.08 23.92
CA LEU A 162 0.75 -4.19 22.98
C LEU A 162 1.35 -4.25 21.58
N SER A 163 2.68 -4.24 21.47
CA SER A 163 3.41 -4.29 20.20
C SER A 163 4.82 -4.85 20.40
N PHE A 164 5.50 -5.16 19.31
CA PHE A 164 6.90 -5.57 19.34
C PHE A 164 7.70 -4.98 18.18
N SER A 165 9.02 -4.97 18.33
CA SER A 165 9.94 -4.57 17.27
C SER A 165 11.22 -5.37 17.37
N PHE A 166 11.71 -5.91 16.25
CA PHE A 166 13.01 -6.56 16.17
C PHE A 166 14.13 -5.54 15.95
N ASN A 167 15.31 -5.84 16.48
CA ASN A 167 16.51 -5.07 16.16
C ASN A 167 16.96 -5.39 14.71
N PRO A 168 17.02 -4.39 13.81
CA PRO A 168 17.34 -4.60 12.40
C PRO A 168 18.79 -5.08 12.17
N PHE A 169 19.70 -4.78 13.09
CA PHE A 169 21.12 -5.17 13.00
C PHE A 169 21.40 -6.54 13.64
N GLN A 170 20.56 -6.95 14.60
CA GLN A 170 20.72 -8.19 15.35
C GLN A 170 19.36 -8.87 15.56
N PRO A 171 18.98 -9.83 14.69
CA PRO A 171 17.67 -10.48 14.73
C PRO A 171 17.36 -11.29 15.99
N SER A 172 18.38 -11.61 16.81
CA SER A 172 18.20 -12.28 18.11
C SER A 172 17.66 -11.36 19.20
N GLU A 173 17.65 -10.04 18.97
CA GLU A 173 17.17 -9.04 19.91
C GLU A 173 15.77 -8.53 19.52
N LEU A 174 14.87 -8.53 20.50
CA LEU A 174 13.45 -8.19 20.35
C LEU A 174 13.03 -7.29 21.52
N ALA A 175 12.36 -6.18 21.23
CA ALA A 175 11.75 -5.32 22.24
C ALA A 175 10.23 -5.50 22.23
N LEU A 176 9.65 -5.69 23.41
CA LEU A 176 8.22 -5.79 23.64
C LEU A 176 7.72 -4.57 24.40
N LEU A 177 6.65 -3.95 23.92
CA LEU A 177 5.93 -2.91 24.65
C LEU A 177 4.84 -3.56 25.51
N THR A 178 4.95 -3.44 26.83
CA THR A 178 3.92 -3.88 27.79
C THR A 178 3.16 -2.68 28.34
N SER A 179 2.04 -2.92 29.03
CA SER A 179 1.28 -1.86 29.70
C SER A 179 2.06 -1.10 30.79
N GLU A 180 3.11 -1.71 31.36
CA GLU A 180 3.88 -1.14 32.47
C GLU A 180 5.30 -0.71 32.07
N GLY A 181 5.86 -1.25 30.98
CA GLY A 181 7.28 -1.14 30.68
C GLY A 181 7.66 -1.64 29.28
N ILE A 182 8.96 -1.60 29.00
CA ILE A 182 9.55 -2.27 27.83
C ILE A 182 10.29 -3.50 28.32
N VAL A 183 10.09 -4.63 27.64
CA VAL A 183 10.81 -5.88 27.92
C VAL A 183 11.75 -6.18 26.76
N PHE A 184 13.04 -6.25 27.04
CA PHE A 184 14.09 -6.60 26.07
C PHE A 184 14.42 -8.09 26.14
N ILE A 185 14.33 -8.78 25.02
CA ILE A 185 14.69 -10.19 24.86
C ILE A 185 15.92 -10.25 23.97
N SER A 186 16.98 -10.91 24.43
CA SER A 186 18.25 -11.05 23.70
C SER A 186 18.52 -12.47 23.18
N ASP A 187 17.67 -13.43 23.56
CA ASP A 187 17.81 -14.85 23.23
C ASP A 187 16.73 -15.36 22.25
N PHE A 188 16.26 -14.50 21.34
CA PHE A 188 15.28 -14.93 20.34
C PHE A 188 15.92 -15.90 19.35
N SER A 189 15.31 -17.08 19.20
CA SER A 189 15.71 -18.06 18.18
C SER A 189 14.45 -18.70 17.56
N PRO A 190 14.44 -18.96 16.25
CA PRO A 190 13.29 -19.64 15.63
C PRO A 190 13.12 -21.10 16.07
N SER A 191 14.23 -21.79 16.38
CA SER A 191 14.23 -23.20 16.78
C SER A 191 13.76 -23.43 18.22
N LYS A 192 14.00 -22.47 19.12
CA LYS A 192 13.69 -22.59 20.55
C LYS A 192 13.06 -21.30 21.09
N SER A 193 11.99 -21.45 21.87
CA SER A 193 11.36 -20.32 22.56
C SER A 193 12.36 -19.60 23.48
N PRO A 194 12.26 -18.27 23.64
CA PRO A 194 13.07 -17.52 24.59
C PRO A 194 13.03 -18.13 25.99
N THR A 195 14.21 -18.35 26.58
CA THR A 195 14.37 -18.93 27.91
C THR A 195 14.14 -17.89 28.98
N SER A 196 14.69 -16.70 28.79
CA SER A 196 14.55 -15.57 29.70
C SER A 196 13.14 -14.96 29.66
N SER A 197 12.73 -14.29 30.73
CA SER A 197 11.56 -13.40 30.73
C SER A 197 11.86 -12.02 30.14
N GLY A 198 13.08 -11.81 29.64
CA GLY A 198 13.61 -10.53 29.20
C GLY A 198 14.00 -9.60 30.35
N ARG A 199 14.83 -8.60 30.03
CA ARG A 199 15.18 -7.50 30.92
C ARG A 199 14.06 -6.45 30.86
N LYS A 200 13.39 -6.21 31.98
CA LYS A 200 12.36 -5.18 32.08
C LYS A 200 12.96 -3.82 32.38
N VAL A 201 12.46 -2.82 31.68
CA VAL A 201 12.85 -1.42 31.78
C VAL A 201 11.58 -0.58 31.95
N TYR A 202 11.61 0.36 32.90
CA TYR A 202 10.55 1.34 33.10
C TYR A 202 10.99 2.70 32.57
N ILE A 203 10.03 3.46 32.06
CA ILE A 203 10.24 4.83 31.59
C ILE A 203 9.52 5.76 32.55
N SER A 204 10.28 6.59 33.24
CA SER A 204 9.76 7.60 34.16
C SER A 204 9.57 8.92 33.40
N SER A 205 8.33 9.40 33.27
CA SER A 205 8.12 10.75 32.70
C SER A 205 8.29 11.83 33.77
N PRO A 206 8.83 13.01 33.42
CA PRO A 206 8.82 14.17 34.31
C PRO A 206 7.50 14.96 34.30
N HIS A 207 6.52 14.61 33.46
CA HIS A 207 5.23 15.33 33.40
C HIS A 207 4.27 14.94 34.54
N ALA A 208 4.61 13.94 35.35
CA ALA A 208 3.93 13.62 36.60
C ALA A 208 4.55 14.40 37.78
N SER A 209 4.44 15.74 37.75
CA SER A 209 4.54 16.53 38.99
C SER A 209 3.11 16.77 39.51
N PRO A 210 2.89 16.73 40.84
CA PRO A 210 1.55 16.87 41.39
C PRO A 210 1.01 18.25 41.04
N ALA A 211 -0.20 18.29 40.50
CA ALA A 211 -0.96 19.51 40.31
C ALA A 211 -1.15 20.18 41.67
N HIS A 212 -0.21 21.04 42.12
CA HIS A 212 -0.35 22.13 43.09
C HIS A 212 1.04 22.72 43.40
N THR A 213 1.60 23.49 42.49
CA THR A 213 2.41 24.68 42.81
C THR A 213 2.54 25.51 41.55
N LYS A 214 2.18 26.80 41.64
CA LYS A 214 2.13 27.72 40.50
C LYS A 214 3.51 27.80 39.83
N PRO A 215 3.65 27.56 38.51
CA PRO A 215 4.89 27.87 37.82
C PRO A 215 5.01 29.39 37.68
N VAL A 216 6.17 29.91 38.07
CA VAL A 216 6.55 31.30 37.81
C VAL A 216 6.58 31.55 36.30
N THR A 217 6.01 32.67 35.89
CA THR A 217 5.91 33.12 34.49
C THR A 217 7.30 33.36 33.91
N THR A 218 7.80 32.41 33.13
CA THR A 218 8.90 32.64 32.17
C THR A 218 8.47 32.15 30.79
N THR A 219 8.30 33.09 29.87
CA THR A 219 8.01 32.88 28.46
C THR A 219 9.20 32.23 27.77
N GLY A 220 9.10 30.95 27.42
CA GLY A 220 10.08 30.26 26.58
C GLY A 220 9.97 28.74 26.63
N ALA A 221 9.25 28.14 25.68
CA ALA A 221 9.10 26.69 25.54
C ALA A 221 10.45 25.95 25.35
N LYS A 222 11.52 26.64 24.93
CA LYS A 222 12.84 26.04 24.68
C LYS A 222 13.67 25.74 25.94
N LYS A 223 13.44 26.41 27.08
CA LYS A 223 14.23 26.17 28.31
C LYS A 223 13.62 25.10 29.23
N ALA A 224 12.37 24.70 29.03
CA ALA A 224 11.72 23.65 29.82
C ALA A 224 12.08 22.22 29.34
N LEU A 225 12.42 22.04 28.05
CA LEU A 225 12.85 20.75 27.51
C LEU A 225 14.27 20.34 27.97
N ASN A 226 15.17 21.30 28.19
CA ASN A 226 16.58 21.04 28.55
C ASN A 226 16.78 20.36 29.93
N LYS A 227 15.71 20.10 30.70
CA LYS A 227 15.77 19.37 31.98
C LYS A 227 15.00 18.03 31.98
N VAL A 228 14.56 17.54 30.82
CA VAL A 228 13.86 16.25 30.69
C VAL A 228 14.90 15.12 30.63
N LYS A 229 15.44 14.71 31.78
CA LYS A 229 16.21 13.47 31.90
C LYS A 229 15.24 12.33 32.20
N ILE A 230 14.63 11.76 31.16
CA ILE A 230 13.91 10.50 31.28
C ILE A 230 14.97 9.41 31.48
N LEU A 231 15.03 8.88 32.70
CA LEU A 231 15.89 7.77 33.05
C LEU A 231 15.10 6.47 32.88
N ILE A 232 15.68 5.56 32.10
CA ILE A 232 15.29 4.16 32.12
C ILE A 232 15.77 3.58 33.45
N THR A 233 14.83 3.23 34.31
CA THR A 233 15.13 2.57 35.59
C THR A 233 14.75 1.10 35.51
N ASN A 234 15.58 0.24 36.11
CA ASN A 234 15.23 -1.17 36.31
C ASN A 234 14.24 -1.33 37.47
N GLU A 235 14.15 -0.32 38.35
CA GLU A 235 13.21 -0.28 39.48
C GLU A 235 11.87 0.28 39.04
N LYS A 236 10.78 -0.32 39.57
CA LYS A 236 9.41 0.10 39.29
C LYS A 236 9.18 1.49 39.92
N PRO A 237 8.94 2.55 39.13
CA PRO A 237 8.62 3.86 39.68
C PRO A 237 7.25 3.84 40.38
N SER A 238 6.98 4.84 41.23
CA SER A 238 5.67 4.98 41.89
C SER A 238 4.53 5.02 40.86
N ALA A 239 3.36 4.47 41.20
CA ALA A 239 2.23 4.30 40.29
C ALA A 239 1.77 5.59 39.57
N GLU A 240 2.04 6.76 40.15
CA GLU A 240 1.72 8.08 39.57
C GLU A 240 2.68 8.53 38.43
N ALA A 241 3.81 7.85 38.24
CA ALA A 241 4.87 8.23 37.28
C ALA A 241 4.94 7.34 36.02
N VAL A 242 4.07 6.33 35.89
CA VAL A 242 4.07 5.38 34.75
C VAL A 242 3.21 5.95 33.62
N THR A 243 3.84 6.49 32.56
CA THR A 243 3.15 7.13 31.41
C THR A 243 3.05 6.26 30.17
N LEU A 244 3.45 4.99 30.23
CA LEU A 244 3.51 4.11 29.05
C LEU A 244 2.13 3.69 28.51
N ASN A 245 1.05 3.89 29.27
CA ASN A 245 -0.32 3.68 28.78
C ASN A 245 -0.67 4.56 27.56
N GLU A 246 0.05 5.67 27.35
CA GLU A 246 -0.17 6.58 26.21
C GLU A 246 0.83 6.37 25.06
N CYS A 247 1.78 5.43 25.19
CA CYS A 247 2.75 5.16 24.13
C CYS A 247 2.04 4.48 22.93
N LEU A 248 2.03 5.17 21.80
CA LEU A 248 1.33 4.73 20.58
C LEU A 248 2.13 3.67 19.81
N GLN A 249 3.46 3.80 19.79
CA GLN A 249 4.33 2.95 18.97
C GLN A 249 5.73 2.84 19.57
N LEU A 250 6.31 1.64 19.47
CA LEU A 250 7.72 1.33 19.75
C LEU A 250 8.38 0.79 18.49
N SER A 251 9.52 1.34 18.08
CA SER A 251 10.28 0.85 16.92
C SER A 251 11.78 1.06 17.09
N TYR A 252 12.58 0.05 16.74
CA TYR A 252 14.01 0.26 16.53
C TYR A 252 14.27 1.19 15.34
N LEU A 253 15.31 2.03 15.42
CA LEU A 253 15.75 2.82 14.27
C LEU A 253 16.53 1.92 13.31
N PRO A 254 16.10 1.79 12.05
CA PRO A 254 16.80 1.00 11.04
C PRO A 254 18.07 1.69 10.51
N SER A 255 18.21 3.01 10.70
CA SER A 255 19.37 3.79 10.29
C SER A 255 20.52 3.79 11.33
N LYS A 256 20.22 3.56 12.62
CA LYS A 256 21.17 3.73 13.73
C LYS A 256 21.10 2.57 14.73
N ARG A 257 22.23 1.89 14.92
CA ARG A 257 22.36 0.77 15.86
C ARG A 257 22.10 1.20 17.30
N ASN A 258 21.46 0.31 18.08
CA ASN A 258 21.16 0.46 19.51
C ASN A 258 20.28 1.67 19.88
N HIS A 259 19.51 2.20 18.91
CA HIS A 259 18.56 3.27 19.16
C HIS A 259 17.11 2.78 19.00
N ILE A 260 16.24 3.21 19.92
CA ILE A 260 14.79 2.97 19.88
C ILE A 260 14.05 4.28 19.84
N LEU A 261 13.00 4.31 19.03
CA LEU A 261 12.01 5.37 18.97
C LEU A 261 10.76 4.98 19.77
N LEU A 262 10.32 5.89 20.63
CA LEU A 262 9.04 5.83 21.31
C LEU A 262 8.16 6.99 20.87
N LEU A 263 6.94 6.67 20.49
CA LEU A 263 5.97 7.65 20.03
C LEU A 263 4.90 7.87 21.08
N TYR A 264 4.77 9.13 21.50
CA TYR A 264 3.64 9.64 22.26
C TYR A 264 2.83 10.61 21.39
N PRO A 265 1.57 10.93 21.75
CA PRO A 265 0.75 11.82 20.95
C PRO A 265 1.39 13.19 20.69
N ARG A 266 2.27 13.72 21.55
CA ARG A 266 2.86 15.05 21.38
C ARG A 266 4.39 15.07 21.39
N GLU A 267 5.03 13.93 21.57
CA GLU A 267 6.48 13.83 21.65
C GLU A 267 6.99 12.54 21.02
N ILE A 268 8.13 12.63 20.34
CA ILE A 268 8.90 11.48 19.87
C ILE A 268 10.16 11.45 20.71
N LEU A 269 10.43 10.34 21.38
CA LEU A 269 11.64 10.15 22.17
C LEU A 269 12.55 9.13 21.48
N ILE A 270 13.83 9.47 21.37
CA ILE A 270 14.86 8.59 20.83
C ILE A 270 15.80 8.22 21.97
N LEU A 271 15.81 6.93 22.29
CA LEU A 271 16.56 6.33 23.38
C LEU A 271 17.77 5.60 22.83
N ASP A 272 18.92 5.80 23.47
CA ASP A 272 20.10 4.96 23.28
C ASP A 272 20.09 3.85 24.34
N LEU A 273 20.14 2.60 23.89
CA LEU A 273 20.07 1.40 24.75
C LEU A 273 21.36 1.10 25.51
N GLU A 274 22.51 1.63 25.08
CA GLU A 274 23.78 1.40 25.77
C GLU A 274 23.82 2.19 27.09
N VAL A 275 23.45 3.46 27.00
CA VAL A 275 23.37 4.39 28.15
C VAL A 275 21.99 4.36 28.81
N ASN A 276 20.97 3.83 28.13
CA ASN A 276 19.58 3.80 28.59
C ASN A 276 19.04 5.21 28.90
N GLN A 277 19.24 6.15 27.97
CA GLN A 277 18.86 7.55 28.13
C GLN A 277 18.34 8.16 26.82
N THR A 278 17.53 9.22 26.93
CA THR A 278 17.02 10.00 25.80
C THR A 278 18.13 10.83 25.13
N VAL A 279 18.50 10.45 23.91
CA VAL A 279 19.50 11.13 23.06
C VAL A 279 18.88 12.16 22.12
N GLY A 280 17.60 12.00 21.76
CA GLY A 280 16.85 13.00 21.01
C GLY A 280 15.39 13.07 21.45
N ALA A 281 14.81 14.26 21.36
CA ALA A 281 13.39 14.47 21.59
C ALA A 281 12.82 15.41 20.52
N VAL A 282 11.67 15.06 19.96
CA VAL A 282 10.90 15.90 19.04
C VAL A 282 9.56 16.17 19.68
N ALA A 283 9.41 17.33 20.30
CA ALA A 283 8.16 17.75 20.92
C ALA A 283 7.33 18.62 19.98
N ILE A 284 6.01 18.48 20.05
CA ILE A 284 5.04 19.39 19.45
C ILE A 284 4.56 20.38 20.52
N ASP A 285 4.47 21.65 20.15
CA ASP A 285 3.91 22.69 21.01
C ASP A 285 2.47 22.39 21.46
N ARG A 286 2.01 23.03 22.54
CA ARG A 286 0.66 22.79 23.09
C ARG A 286 -0.49 23.01 22.11
N THR A 287 -0.31 23.90 21.14
CA THR A 287 -1.29 24.22 20.09
C THR A 287 -1.11 23.40 18.82
N GLY A 288 -0.01 22.63 18.72
CA GLY A 288 0.26 21.79 17.57
C GLY A 288 -0.56 20.49 17.59
N ILE A 289 -0.62 19.86 16.43
CA ILE A 289 -1.52 18.73 16.17
C ILE A 289 -0.82 17.42 16.54
N PRO A 290 -1.41 16.56 17.39
CA PRO A 290 -0.78 15.33 17.85
C PRO A 290 -0.34 14.38 16.71
N PHE A 291 0.68 13.58 16.99
CA PHE A 291 1.11 12.47 16.18
C PHE A 291 0.18 11.26 16.32
N LEU A 292 0.00 10.54 15.23
CA LEU A 292 -0.77 9.30 15.15
C LEU A 292 0.13 8.07 14.93
N GLN A 293 1.17 8.21 14.10
CA GLN A 293 2.10 7.13 13.72
C GLN A 293 3.40 7.73 13.18
N VAL A 294 4.53 7.02 13.34
CA VAL A 294 5.82 7.40 12.74
C VAL A 294 6.46 6.22 12.02
N ILE A 295 7.04 6.46 10.84
CA ILE A 295 7.80 5.46 10.07
C ILE A 295 9.26 5.93 10.00
N PRO A 296 10.20 5.22 10.65
CA PRO A 296 11.62 5.49 10.48
C PRO A 296 12.16 4.79 9.21
N CYS A 297 12.91 5.53 8.41
CA CYS A 297 13.48 5.05 7.14
C CYS A 297 14.82 4.33 7.34
N PHE A 298 15.07 3.28 6.55
CA PHE A 298 16.31 2.51 6.54
C PHE A 298 17.42 3.21 5.75
N GLN A 299 17.12 3.80 4.60
CA GLN A 299 18.15 4.38 3.70
C GLN A 299 18.80 5.63 4.28
N ARG A 300 18.01 6.46 4.98
CA ARG A 300 18.43 7.74 5.55
C ARG A 300 17.80 7.92 6.92
N ASP A 301 18.46 8.67 7.79
CA ASP A 301 17.97 9.01 9.14
C ASP A 301 16.82 10.04 9.07
N VAL A 302 15.68 9.58 8.57
CA VAL A 302 14.49 10.37 8.25
C VAL A 302 13.27 9.71 8.86
N LEU A 303 12.35 10.54 9.35
CA LEU A 303 11.10 10.13 9.99
C LEU A 303 9.92 10.69 9.19
N PHE A 304 9.05 9.81 8.69
CA PHE A 304 7.72 10.18 8.22
C PHE A 304 6.77 10.18 9.42
N CYS A 305 6.18 11.33 9.74
CA CYS A 305 5.28 11.49 10.88
C CYS A 305 3.87 11.79 10.37
N LEU A 306 2.90 10.97 10.76
CA LEU A 306 1.48 11.20 10.50
C LEU A 306 0.85 11.92 11.69
N HIS A 307 0.11 12.98 11.42
CA HIS A 307 -0.62 13.77 12.43
C HIS A 307 -2.13 13.44 12.44
N GLU A 308 -2.82 13.75 13.53
CA GLU A 308 -4.27 13.51 13.67
C GLU A 308 -5.14 14.25 12.64
N ASN A 309 -4.65 15.35 12.08
CA ASN A 309 -5.30 16.07 10.97
C ASN A 309 -5.01 15.47 9.58
N GLY A 310 -4.31 14.34 9.52
CA GLY A 310 -3.89 13.64 8.31
C GLY A 310 -2.75 14.30 7.54
N CYS A 311 -2.13 15.35 8.10
CA CYS A 311 -0.89 15.91 7.58
C CYS A 311 0.25 14.90 7.78
N ILE A 312 1.08 14.73 6.75
CA ILE A 312 2.31 13.94 6.77
C ILE A 312 3.47 14.93 6.81
N THR A 313 4.37 14.78 7.78
CA THR A 313 5.58 15.59 7.88
C THR A 313 6.82 14.73 7.70
N LEU A 314 7.80 15.23 6.95
CA LEU A 314 9.11 14.62 6.77
C LEU A 314 10.13 15.36 7.63
N ARG A 315 10.75 14.65 8.56
CA ARG A 315 11.78 15.19 9.45
C ARG A 315 13.10 14.46 9.25
N ALA A 316 14.19 15.19 9.01
CA ALA A 316 15.51 14.60 8.83
C ALA A 316 16.40 14.88 10.03
N GLY A 317 17.21 13.90 10.43
CA GLY A 317 18.16 14.04 11.53
C GLY A 317 19.29 15.00 11.17
N ARG A 318 19.48 16.04 11.98
CA ARG A 318 20.59 17.00 11.84
C ARG A 318 21.84 16.42 12.52
N GLN A 319 22.99 16.51 11.85
CA GLN A 319 24.28 16.36 12.50
C GLN A 319 24.80 17.73 12.95
N ASN A 320 25.23 17.83 14.19
CA ASN A 320 26.06 18.94 14.62
C ASN A 320 27.44 18.79 13.97
N CYS A 321 27.64 19.47 12.85
CA CYS A 321 28.98 19.70 12.33
C CYS A 321 29.69 20.60 13.36
N GLY A 322 30.57 20.03 14.17
CA GLY A 322 31.47 20.80 15.02
C GLY A 322 32.35 21.65 14.12
N ILE A 323 32.02 22.93 13.98
CA ILE A 323 32.82 23.87 13.20
C ILE A 323 34.18 24.00 13.89
N LEU A 324 35.22 23.61 13.16
CA LEU A 324 36.59 24.12 13.29
C LEU A 324 36.55 25.65 13.13
N GLY A 325 36.31 26.35 14.24
CA GLY A 325 36.72 27.73 14.44
C GLY A 325 37.79 27.70 15.52
N ALA A 326 38.93 28.33 15.28
CA ALA A 326 39.89 28.60 16.36
C ALA A 326 39.14 29.18 17.57
N PRO A 327 39.57 28.90 18.81
CA PRO A 327 38.90 29.42 20.00
C PRO A 327 39.10 30.93 20.02
N SER A 328 38.20 31.69 19.40
CA SER A 328 37.98 33.07 19.74
C SER A 328 37.24 33.05 21.07
N GLU A 329 37.92 33.55 22.10
CA GLU A 329 37.31 33.85 23.39
C GLU A 329 35.98 34.59 23.16
N GLU A 330 34.93 34.14 23.84
CA GLU A 330 33.57 34.70 23.85
C GLU A 330 32.58 34.27 22.75
N THR A 331 32.13 33.01 22.78
CA THR A 331 30.77 32.64 22.31
C THR A 331 30.15 31.58 23.25
N ASP A 332 28.88 31.80 23.62
CA ASP A 332 28.08 31.02 24.59
C ASP A 332 28.35 29.51 24.63
N SER A 333 28.69 29.02 25.82
CA SER A 333 29.02 27.63 26.16
C SER A 333 27.84 26.64 26.18
N ASP A 334 26.71 26.93 25.51
CA ASP A 334 25.41 26.27 25.78
C ASP A 334 24.77 25.52 24.59
N LEU A 335 25.52 25.22 23.51
CA LEU A 335 25.02 24.34 22.44
C LEU A 335 25.29 22.87 22.76
N VAL A 336 24.46 22.27 23.61
CA VAL A 336 24.47 20.82 23.84
C VAL A 336 24.09 20.11 22.53
N PRO A 337 24.93 19.24 21.93
CA PRO A 337 24.56 18.45 20.78
C PRO A 337 23.50 17.43 21.19
N GLU A 338 22.28 17.68 20.75
CA GLU A 338 21.16 16.76 20.85
C GLU A 338 20.85 16.22 19.46
N MET A 339 20.42 14.95 19.36
CA MET A 339 19.88 14.46 18.10
C MET A 339 18.56 15.18 17.82
N THR A 340 18.61 16.20 16.96
CA THR A 340 17.43 16.96 16.53
C THR A 340 16.96 16.48 15.16
N TYR A 341 15.64 16.41 14.99
CA TYR A 341 15.01 16.12 13.70
C TYR A 341 14.26 17.34 13.21
N ASP A 342 14.81 17.97 12.17
CA ASP A 342 14.29 19.22 11.61
C ASP A 342 13.19 18.91 10.60
N LEU A 343 12.14 19.73 10.60
CA LEU A 343 11.06 19.66 9.62
C LEU A 343 11.54 20.24 8.28
N HIS A 344 11.46 19.43 7.22
CA HIS A 344 11.84 19.87 5.86
C HIS A 344 10.65 19.94 4.90
N CYS A 345 9.67 19.04 5.04
CA CYS A 345 8.53 18.96 4.13
C CYS A 345 7.27 18.56 4.89
N GLN A 346 6.12 19.09 4.46
CA GLN A 346 4.80 18.75 4.98
C GLN A 346 3.79 18.70 3.84
N CYS A 347 2.82 17.78 3.89
CA CYS A 347 1.70 17.75 2.96
C CYS A 347 0.50 18.53 3.49
N ASP A 348 -0.51 18.71 2.65
CA ASP A 348 -1.73 19.41 3.04
C ASP A 348 -2.56 18.61 4.06
N ALA A 349 -3.10 19.31 5.06
CA ALA A 349 -3.98 18.71 6.05
C ALA A 349 -5.36 18.40 5.47
N ILE A 350 -5.97 17.30 5.92
CA ILE A 350 -7.36 16.96 5.56
C ILE A 350 -8.33 17.57 6.57
N ARG A 351 -9.54 17.93 6.10
CA ARG A 351 -10.61 18.39 6.98
C ARG A 351 -11.16 17.21 7.77
N VAL A 352 -10.72 17.05 9.01
CA VAL A 352 -11.19 15.99 9.91
C VAL A 352 -12.63 16.23 10.32
N THR A 353 -13.45 15.19 10.19
CA THR A 353 -14.83 15.14 10.67
C THR A 353 -15.08 13.82 11.39
N LYS A 354 -16.26 13.60 11.97
CA LYS A 354 -16.60 12.31 12.58
C LYS A 354 -16.53 11.14 11.60
N ALA A 355 -16.79 11.39 10.31
CA ALA A 355 -16.76 10.37 9.26
C ALA A 355 -15.39 10.25 8.57
N ILE A 356 -14.58 11.31 8.59
CA ILE A 356 -13.31 11.42 7.87
C ILE A 356 -12.19 11.67 8.87
N ARG A 357 -11.39 10.65 9.18
CA ARG A 357 -10.22 10.72 10.04
C ARG A 357 -9.09 9.84 9.47
N PRO A 358 -7.82 10.24 9.62
CA PRO A 358 -6.70 9.41 9.21
C PRO A 358 -6.60 8.16 10.12
N TYR A 359 -6.26 7.01 9.54
CA TYR A 359 -6.09 5.76 10.29
C TYR A 359 -4.64 5.30 10.37
N SER A 360 -3.94 5.21 9.23
CA SER A 360 -2.58 4.69 9.18
C SER A 360 -1.86 5.19 7.93
N ILE A 361 -0.54 5.25 8.03
CA ILE A 361 0.38 5.51 6.92
C ILE A 361 1.29 4.28 6.73
N THR A 362 1.68 4.04 5.48
CA THR A 362 2.74 3.09 5.12
C THR A 362 3.63 3.72 4.04
N CYS A 363 4.90 3.33 3.98
CA CYS A 363 5.85 3.80 2.96
C CYS A 363 6.34 2.63 2.11
N CYS A 364 6.72 2.91 0.86
CA CYS A 364 7.35 1.91 0.01
C CYS A 364 8.68 1.46 0.63
N PRO A 365 8.86 0.17 0.99
CA PRO A 365 10.04 -0.30 1.72
C PRO A 365 11.34 -0.26 0.91
N ILE A 366 11.26 -0.17 -0.42
CA ILE A 366 12.43 -0.20 -1.32
C ILE A 366 12.89 1.20 -1.71
N ASN A 367 11.96 2.09 -2.06
CA ASN A 367 12.32 3.42 -2.53
C ASN A 367 12.27 4.47 -1.41
N GLU A 368 11.46 4.27 -0.37
CA GLU A 368 11.25 5.19 0.76
C GLU A 368 10.92 6.66 0.37
N ASN A 369 10.44 6.87 -0.86
CA ASN A 369 10.03 8.17 -1.40
C ASN A 369 8.51 8.30 -1.59
N VAL A 370 7.76 7.18 -1.63
CA VAL A 370 6.30 7.17 -1.73
C VAL A 370 5.68 6.66 -0.45
N SER A 371 4.60 7.31 -0.02
CA SER A 371 3.80 6.95 1.15
C SER A 371 2.32 6.86 0.80
N ALA A 372 1.59 5.97 1.45
CA ALA A 372 0.15 5.81 1.30
C ALA A 372 -0.55 6.07 2.63
N LEU A 373 -1.55 6.94 2.60
CA LEU A 373 -2.38 7.33 3.73
C LEU A 373 -3.77 6.72 3.58
N MET A 374 -4.19 5.97 4.59
CA MET A 374 -5.53 5.38 4.68
C MET A 374 -6.45 6.23 5.56
N ILE A 375 -7.64 6.54 5.04
CA ILE A 375 -8.64 7.39 5.69
C ILE A 375 -9.89 6.57 6.01
N SER A 376 -10.57 6.90 7.11
CA SER A 376 -11.75 6.18 7.60
C SER A 376 -12.94 6.13 6.66
N ASP A 377 -13.02 6.99 5.65
CA ASP A 377 -14.08 6.98 4.63
C ASP A 377 -13.76 6.04 3.46
N GLY A 378 -12.69 5.24 3.57
CA GLY A 378 -12.27 4.29 2.54
C GLY A 378 -11.35 4.90 1.49
N ARG A 379 -11.00 6.20 1.59
CA ARG A 379 -10.02 6.80 0.68
C ARG A 379 -8.59 6.37 0.99
N ILE A 380 -7.82 6.12 -0.06
CA ILE A 380 -6.38 5.92 0.01
C ILE A 380 -5.71 7.01 -0.83
N MET A 381 -4.88 7.82 -0.17
CA MET A 381 -4.10 8.89 -0.81
C MET A 381 -2.64 8.45 -0.92
N ILE A 382 -2.08 8.55 -2.12
CA ILE A 382 -0.68 8.18 -2.39
C ILE A 382 0.12 9.46 -2.62
N TRP A 383 1.11 9.67 -1.77
CA TRP A 383 1.96 10.85 -1.74
C TRP A 383 3.38 10.48 -2.15
N GLU A 384 3.87 11.07 -3.23
CA GLU A 384 5.25 10.94 -3.70
C GLU A 384 6.08 12.15 -3.24
N LEU A 385 7.25 11.88 -2.66
CA LEU A 385 8.25 12.88 -2.32
C LEU A 385 9.10 13.18 -3.55
N LYS A 386 9.05 14.41 -4.04
CA LYS A 386 9.87 14.88 -5.16
C LYS A 386 10.89 15.91 -4.71
N SER A 387 12.02 15.87 -5.38
CA SER A 387 13.14 16.75 -5.14
C SER A 387 13.17 17.85 -6.21
N SER A 388 13.37 19.10 -5.80
CA SER A 388 13.49 20.26 -6.69
C SER A 388 14.82 20.95 -6.45
N VAL A 389 15.66 20.99 -7.47
CA VAL A 389 16.93 21.70 -7.44
C VAL A 389 16.70 23.19 -7.25
N VAL A 390 17.38 23.78 -6.27
CA VAL A 390 17.38 25.23 -6.07
C VAL A 390 18.35 25.86 -7.07
N GLY A 391 17.83 26.59 -8.05
CA GLY A 391 18.66 27.48 -8.88
C GLY A 391 19.21 28.63 -8.04
N LYS A 392 20.37 29.21 -8.41
CA LYS A 392 21.07 30.32 -7.72
C LYS A 392 20.26 31.61 -7.41
N LYS A 393 18.94 31.63 -7.62
CA LYS A 393 18.05 32.75 -7.32
C LYS A 393 16.75 32.26 -6.67
N MET A 394 16.77 32.08 -5.35
CA MET A 394 15.57 32.15 -4.53
C MET A 394 15.96 32.59 -3.11
N ASN A 395 15.68 33.86 -2.77
CA ASN A 395 15.79 34.36 -1.40
C ASN A 395 14.57 33.90 -0.61
N SER A 396 14.61 32.71 -0.03
CA SER A 396 13.78 32.37 1.13
C SER A 396 14.27 31.09 1.80
N SER A 397 15.09 31.22 2.82
CA SER A 397 15.08 30.25 3.91
C SER A 397 14.73 31.00 5.20
N SER A 398 13.76 30.45 5.93
CA SER A 398 13.70 30.63 7.38
C SER A 398 15.10 30.30 7.92
N PRO A 399 15.71 31.15 8.76
CA PRO A 399 17.07 30.95 9.27
C PRO A 399 17.22 29.76 10.23
N TYR A 400 16.22 28.88 10.34
CA TYR A 400 16.13 27.81 11.34
C TYR A 400 16.11 26.37 10.79
N SER A 401 16.00 26.14 9.48
CA SER A 401 16.06 24.78 8.89
C SER A 401 17.36 24.60 8.10
N GLY A 402 18.15 23.57 8.41
CA GLY A 402 19.37 23.25 7.66
C GLY A 402 19.10 22.95 6.18
N ALA A 403 20.03 23.28 5.29
CA ALA A 403 19.92 22.95 3.86
C ALA A 403 20.09 21.44 3.64
N LEU A 404 19.24 20.82 2.81
CA LEU A 404 19.39 19.45 2.34
C LEU A 404 20.11 19.43 1.00
N TYR A 405 20.91 18.38 0.77
CA TYR A 405 21.61 18.20 -0.49
C TYR A 405 21.35 16.80 -1.03
N ALA A 406 21.41 16.65 -2.36
CA ALA A 406 21.34 15.36 -3.04
C ALA A 406 22.72 14.96 -3.59
N PRO A 407 23.05 13.65 -3.60
CA PRO A 407 24.29 13.17 -4.20
C PRO A 407 24.19 13.20 -5.73
N LEU A 408 25.25 13.63 -6.42
CA LEU A 408 25.31 13.53 -7.88
C LEU A 408 25.56 12.11 -8.39
N SER A 409 25.94 11.16 -7.53
CA SER A 409 26.05 9.74 -7.90
C SER A 409 24.69 9.08 -8.17
N PHE A 410 24.68 8.09 -9.06
CA PHE A 410 23.55 7.18 -9.32
C PHE A 410 23.98 5.74 -8.99
N CYS A 411 23.26 5.07 -8.09
CA CYS A 411 23.59 3.72 -7.60
C CYS A 411 25.05 3.61 -7.07
N GLY A 412 25.51 4.66 -6.40
CA GLY A 412 26.87 4.76 -5.86
C GLY A 412 27.98 5.08 -6.86
N LYS A 413 27.70 5.23 -8.17
CA LYS A 413 28.69 5.66 -9.19
C LYS A 413 28.46 7.11 -9.61
N MET A 414 29.52 7.87 -9.84
CA MET A 414 29.40 9.21 -10.43
C MET A 414 28.82 9.10 -11.84
N THR A 415 27.78 9.87 -12.13
CA THR A 415 27.19 9.92 -13.46
C THR A 415 28.11 10.68 -14.42
N GLY A 416 28.30 10.14 -15.62
CA GLY A 416 28.97 10.86 -16.70
C GLY A 416 28.21 12.13 -17.10
N ASN A 417 28.88 13.09 -17.73
CA ASN A 417 28.26 14.37 -18.14
C ASN A 417 27.10 14.21 -19.14
N LEU A 418 27.05 13.09 -19.88
CA LEU A 418 26.02 12.78 -20.88
C LEU A 418 25.02 11.71 -20.41
N GLN A 419 25.26 11.10 -19.25
CA GLN A 419 24.45 9.99 -18.72
C GLN A 419 23.12 10.51 -18.19
N ARG A 420 22.01 9.88 -18.59
CA ARG A 420 20.68 10.24 -18.04
C ARG A 420 20.57 9.80 -16.58
N LYS A 421 19.96 10.64 -15.73
CA LYS A 421 19.76 10.37 -14.30
C LYS A 421 18.29 10.52 -13.91
N LEU A 422 17.82 9.61 -13.05
CA LEU A 422 16.56 9.76 -12.32
C LEU A 422 16.88 10.30 -10.91
N PRO A 423 16.61 11.58 -10.62
CA PRO A 423 16.95 12.17 -9.32
C PRO A 423 16.07 11.67 -8.18
N ASP A 424 14.83 11.23 -8.47
CA ASP A 424 13.82 10.88 -7.47
C ASP A 424 13.57 9.37 -7.34
N LEU A 425 14.52 8.52 -7.71
CA LEU A 425 14.33 7.06 -7.72
C LEU A 425 14.06 6.51 -6.30
N SER A 426 14.74 7.06 -5.31
CA SER A 426 14.71 6.59 -3.91
C SER A 426 15.25 7.65 -2.95
N LEU A 427 15.01 7.47 -1.66
CA LEU A 427 15.40 8.42 -0.63
C LEU A 427 16.92 8.66 -0.58
N ASP A 428 17.74 7.62 -0.83
CA ASP A 428 19.20 7.72 -0.95
C ASP A 428 19.69 8.61 -2.12
N SER A 429 18.87 8.77 -3.17
CA SER A 429 19.14 9.60 -4.35
C SER A 429 18.62 11.04 -4.19
N ILE A 430 17.60 11.23 -3.36
CA ILE A 430 16.96 12.52 -3.07
C ILE A 430 17.72 13.26 -1.96
N ILE A 431 18.20 12.52 -0.94
CA ILE A 431 18.92 13.06 0.21
C ILE A 431 20.29 12.40 0.28
N ALA A 432 21.34 13.21 0.32
CA ALA A 432 22.71 12.77 0.51
C ALA A 432 22.89 12.19 1.91
N GLY A 433 23.77 11.19 2.01
CA GLY A 433 24.12 10.62 3.30
C GLY A 433 24.73 11.65 4.23
N GLN A 434 24.52 11.45 5.54
CA GLN A 434 25.16 12.22 6.60
C GLN A 434 26.70 12.23 6.45
N SER A 435 27.27 11.28 5.71
CA SER A 435 28.69 11.13 5.41
C SER A 435 29.33 12.23 4.55
N VAL A 436 28.57 12.99 3.75
CA VAL A 436 29.14 13.94 2.78
C VAL A 436 29.42 15.34 3.37
N PHE A 437 28.98 15.61 4.61
CA PHE A 437 29.08 16.95 5.23
C PHE A 437 30.27 17.16 6.17
N THR A 438 31.25 16.26 6.15
CA THR A 438 32.48 16.47 6.92
C THR A 438 33.44 17.37 6.13
N GLY A 439 34.04 18.38 6.80
CA GLY A 439 34.71 19.53 6.17
C GLY A 439 35.82 19.23 5.13
N ASP A 440 36.34 18.00 5.07
CA ASP A 440 37.29 17.57 4.03
C ASP A 440 36.61 17.30 2.67
N ALA A 441 35.34 16.88 2.66
CA ALA A 441 34.61 16.54 1.43
C ALA A 441 34.17 17.77 0.61
N LEU A 442 34.00 18.92 1.27
CA LEU A 442 33.76 20.21 0.60
C LEU A 442 35.01 20.73 -0.12
N LEU A 443 36.21 20.31 0.30
CA LEU A 443 37.48 20.60 -0.37
C LEU A 443 37.78 19.58 -1.49
N SER A 444 37.30 18.33 -1.36
CA SER A 444 37.50 17.27 -2.35
C SER A 444 36.36 17.15 -3.38
N GLY A 445 36.09 18.22 -4.15
CA GLY A 445 35.48 18.12 -5.50
C GLY A 445 34.15 17.36 -5.70
N ASN A 446 33.43 16.93 -4.67
CA ASN A 446 32.14 16.27 -4.82
C ASN A 446 31.05 17.33 -4.96
N PRO A 447 30.38 17.47 -6.12
CA PRO A 447 29.41 18.53 -6.30
C PRO A 447 28.09 18.07 -5.65
N LEU A 448 27.88 18.43 -4.40
CA LEU A 448 26.56 18.30 -3.77
C LEU A 448 25.63 19.36 -4.35
N GLN A 449 24.37 19.00 -4.60
CA GLN A 449 23.35 19.93 -5.08
C GLN A 449 22.34 20.20 -3.98
N GLU A 450 22.07 21.46 -3.64
CA GLU A 450 21.04 21.83 -2.67
C GLU A 450 19.64 21.55 -3.24
N VAL A 451 18.79 20.91 -2.43
CA VAL A 451 17.47 20.43 -2.87
C VAL A 451 16.37 20.80 -1.89
N HIS A 452 15.24 21.25 -2.44
CA HIS A 452 14.00 21.42 -1.71
C HIS A 452 13.05 20.24 -1.96
N LEU A 453 12.39 19.77 -0.91
CA LEU A 453 11.50 18.60 -0.97
C LEU A 453 10.04 19.06 -0.99
N ARG A 454 9.22 18.35 -1.77
CA ARG A 454 7.76 18.57 -1.81
C ARG A 454 7.00 17.25 -1.86
N PHE A 455 5.84 17.21 -1.22
CA PHE A 455 4.88 16.13 -1.38
C PHE A 455 3.96 16.40 -2.57
N LEU A 456 3.73 15.38 -3.39
CA LEU A 456 2.83 15.42 -4.53
C LEU A 456 1.82 14.27 -4.42
N LEU A 457 0.52 14.59 -4.46
CA LEU A 457 -0.53 13.58 -4.48
C LEU A 457 -0.59 12.94 -5.88
N THR A 458 -0.14 11.70 -6.00
CA THR A 458 -0.06 10.97 -7.28
C THR A 458 -1.22 10.02 -7.53
N GLY A 459 -1.85 9.52 -6.47
CA GLY A 459 -2.96 8.58 -6.57
C GLY A 459 -4.03 8.81 -5.51
N LEU A 460 -5.29 8.61 -5.90
CA LEU A 460 -6.45 8.69 -5.01
C LEU A 460 -7.45 7.57 -5.34
N LEU A 461 -7.53 6.57 -4.47
CA LEU A 461 -8.61 5.59 -4.51
C LEU A 461 -9.79 6.12 -3.67
N SER A 462 -10.98 6.19 -4.27
CA SER A 462 -12.18 6.72 -3.61
C SER A 462 -13.12 5.61 -3.18
N GLY A 463 -13.34 5.49 -1.86
CA GLY A 463 -14.31 4.56 -1.27
C GLY A 463 -15.75 5.09 -1.28
N LEU A 464 -16.70 4.18 -1.06
CA LEU A 464 -18.10 4.49 -0.80
C LEU A 464 -18.31 5.05 0.63
N PRO A 465 -19.26 5.99 0.83
CA PRO A 465 -19.60 6.49 2.16
C PRO A 465 -20.34 5.44 2.99
N GLN A 466 -20.76 5.78 4.21
CA GLN A 466 -21.54 4.83 5.02
C GLN A 466 -22.96 4.62 4.46
N PRO A 467 -23.49 3.37 4.50
CA PRO A 467 -24.85 3.06 4.05
C PRO A 467 -25.92 3.79 4.88
N PRO A 468 -27.17 3.89 4.41
CA PRO A 468 -27.76 3.17 3.27
C PRO A 468 -27.37 3.71 1.89
N PHE A 469 -27.46 2.82 0.88
CA PHE A 469 -27.26 3.15 -0.53
C PHE A 469 -28.49 2.81 -1.35
N VAL A 470 -28.73 3.59 -2.40
CA VAL A 470 -29.66 3.23 -3.47
C VAL A 470 -28.88 3.14 -4.77
N VAL A 471 -29.02 2.04 -5.50
CA VAL A 471 -28.22 1.79 -6.70
C VAL A 471 -29.09 1.74 -7.95
N ARG A 472 -28.57 2.33 -9.03
CA ARG A 472 -29.23 2.28 -10.33
C ARG A 472 -28.27 2.23 -11.49
N MET A 473 -28.34 1.15 -12.25
CA MET A 473 -27.55 0.99 -13.47
C MET A 473 -28.10 1.86 -14.60
N CYS A 474 -27.20 2.39 -15.43
CA CYS A 474 -27.57 3.11 -16.64
C CYS A 474 -28.40 2.23 -17.59
N PRO A 475 -29.18 2.83 -18.51
CA PRO A 475 -29.97 2.08 -19.48
C PRO A 475 -29.10 1.09 -20.26
N PRO A 476 -29.57 -0.15 -20.52
CA PRO A 476 -28.71 -1.23 -20.98
C PRO A 476 -28.11 -1.02 -22.37
N LEU A 477 -27.03 -1.75 -22.65
CA LEU A 477 -26.40 -1.81 -23.96
C LEU A 477 -27.36 -2.37 -25.01
N THR A 478 -27.44 -1.68 -26.15
CA THR A 478 -28.23 -2.03 -27.33
C THR A 478 -27.41 -1.80 -28.59
N THR A 479 -27.86 -2.36 -29.72
CA THR A 479 -27.20 -2.12 -31.02
C THR A 479 -27.20 -0.65 -31.44
N LYS A 480 -28.10 0.18 -30.89
CA LYS A 480 -28.21 1.61 -31.23
C LYS A 480 -27.28 2.51 -30.43
N ASN A 481 -26.89 2.12 -29.21
CA ASN A 481 -26.11 2.96 -28.31
C ASN A 481 -24.69 2.45 -28.05
N ILE A 482 -24.25 1.37 -28.72
CA ILE A 482 -22.94 0.73 -28.51
C ILE A 482 -21.75 1.69 -28.63
N THR A 483 -21.85 2.74 -29.47
CA THR A 483 -20.77 3.70 -29.69
C THR A 483 -20.60 4.72 -28.55
N GLN A 484 -21.65 4.93 -27.74
CA GLN A 484 -21.66 5.93 -26.66
C GLN A 484 -21.83 5.29 -25.27
N TYR A 485 -22.15 4.00 -25.21
CA TYR A 485 -22.46 3.30 -23.98
C TYR A 485 -21.22 3.20 -23.08
N LYS A 486 -21.42 3.54 -21.80
CA LYS A 486 -20.48 3.29 -20.71
C LYS A 486 -21.27 2.64 -19.57
N PRO A 487 -20.76 1.58 -18.93
CA PRO A 487 -21.46 0.91 -17.84
C PRO A 487 -21.37 1.73 -16.54
N LEU A 488 -22.20 2.77 -16.45
CA LEU A 488 -22.25 3.69 -15.32
C LEU A 488 -23.27 3.25 -14.28
N LEU A 489 -22.84 3.15 -13.03
CA LEU A 489 -23.69 2.90 -11.87
C LEU A 489 -23.86 4.19 -11.07
N ALA A 490 -25.09 4.65 -10.89
CA ALA A 490 -25.40 5.74 -9.97
C ALA A 490 -25.73 5.17 -8.58
N VAL A 491 -25.10 5.75 -7.55
CA VAL A 491 -25.22 5.35 -6.15
C VAL A 491 -25.64 6.58 -5.34
N GLY A 492 -26.86 6.56 -4.80
CA GLY A 492 -27.36 7.59 -3.89
C GLY A 492 -26.88 7.33 -2.47
N THR A 493 -26.45 8.39 -1.78
CA THR A 493 -25.89 8.30 -0.43
C THR A 493 -26.85 8.86 0.62
N SER A 494 -26.61 8.52 1.88
CA SER A 494 -27.31 9.10 3.04
C SER A 494 -27.02 10.59 3.25
N SER A 495 -25.92 11.11 2.69
CA SER A 495 -25.55 12.53 2.73
C SER A 495 -26.26 13.40 1.69
N GLY A 496 -27.04 12.80 0.78
CA GLY A 496 -27.68 13.52 -0.33
C GLY A 496 -26.80 13.68 -1.57
N SER A 497 -25.67 12.99 -1.61
CA SER A 497 -24.78 12.94 -2.77
C SER A 497 -25.18 11.79 -3.69
N VAL A 498 -24.90 11.92 -4.99
CA VAL A 498 -24.96 10.82 -5.95
C VAL A 498 -23.56 10.59 -6.51
N LEU A 499 -23.04 9.39 -6.25
CA LEU A 499 -21.75 8.93 -6.76
C LEU A 499 -21.99 8.11 -8.03
N VAL A 500 -21.28 8.41 -9.10
CA VAL A 500 -21.38 7.69 -10.36
C VAL A 500 -20.08 6.93 -10.57
N TYR A 501 -20.16 5.60 -10.59
CA TYR A 501 -19.01 4.71 -10.81
C TYR A 501 -19.04 4.16 -12.22
N ASN A 502 -17.86 4.04 -12.84
CA ASN A 502 -17.72 3.26 -14.07
C ASN A 502 -17.37 1.82 -13.67
N LEU A 503 -18.27 0.87 -13.92
CA LEU A 503 -18.10 -0.51 -13.49
C LEU A 503 -17.04 -1.29 -14.28
N THR A 504 -16.64 -0.82 -15.47
CA THR A 504 -15.48 -1.39 -16.16
C THR A 504 -14.20 -1.07 -15.41
N SER A 505 -14.07 0.13 -14.83
CA SER A 505 -12.89 0.56 -14.09
C SER A 505 -12.95 0.40 -12.59
N GLY A 506 -14.13 0.35 -11.99
CA GLY A 506 -14.29 0.44 -10.54
C GLY A 506 -13.97 1.82 -9.98
N LEU A 507 -13.40 2.73 -10.79
CA LEU A 507 -13.13 4.11 -10.43
C LEU A 507 -14.40 4.97 -10.41
N LEU A 508 -14.39 5.94 -9.50
CA LEU A 508 -15.40 6.99 -9.40
C LEU A 508 -15.31 7.90 -10.64
N TYR A 509 -16.42 8.02 -11.37
CA TYR A 509 -16.53 8.88 -12.55
C TYR A 509 -16.90 10.32 -12.18
N LYS A 510 -17.91 10.51 -11.31
CA LYS A 510 -18.33 11.82 -10.77
C LYS A 510 -18.96 11.68 -9.39
N GLU A 511 -18.70 12.66 -8.53
CA GLU A 511 -19.41 12.87 -7.27
C GLU A 511 -20.24 14.15 -7.37
N LEU A 512 -21.54 14.05 -7.10
CA LEU A 512 -22.49 15.15 -7.25
C LEU A 512 -23.26 15.37 -5.94
N ASN A 513 -23.09 16.53 -5.31
CA ASN A 513 -23.83 16.91 -4.11
C ASN A 513 -25.14 17.60 -4.53
N ILE A 514 -26.24 16.84 -4.57
CA ILE A 514 -27.50 17.26 -5.21
C ILE A 514 -28.58 17.58 -4.18
N HIS A 515 -28.70 16.75 -3.14
CA HIS A 515 -29.77 16.78 -2.15
C HIS A 515 -29.27 17.21 -0.78
N SER A 516 -30.18 17.71 0.05
CA SER A 516 -29.91 18.02 1.46
C SER A 516 -30.12 16.84 2.41
N CYS A 517 -30.81 15.79 1.93
CA CYS A 517 -31.27 14.62 2.69
C CYS A 517 -30.88 13.32 1.98
N GLU A 518 -31.11 12.17 2.62
CA GLU A 518 -30.86 10.84 2.04
C GLU A 518 -31.54 10.66 0.68
N VAL A 519 -30.78 10.18 -0.31
CA VAL A 519 -31.31 9.83 -1.63
C VAL A 519 -32.13 8.55 -1.53
N ARG A 520 -33.42 8.63 -1.81
CA ARG A 520 -34.38 7.51 -1.70
C ARG A 520 -34.55 6.72 -2.98
N GLY A 521 -34.25 7.32 -4.13
CA GLY A 521 -34.29 6.61 -5.41
C GLY A 521 -33.72 7.38 -6.59
N ILE A 522 -33.31 6.61 -7.60
CA ILE A 522 -32.67 7.10 -8.82
C ILE A 522 -33.29 6.40 -10.03
N GLU A 523 -33.59 7.17 -11.08
CA GLU A 523 -34.13 6.69 -12.35
C GLU A 523 -33.46 7.38 -13.54
N TRP A 524 -32.87 6.61 -14.45
CA TRP A 524 -32.22 7.15 -15.63
C TRP A 524 -33.22 7.59 -16.71
N THR A 525 -33.07 8.82 -17.19
CA THR A 525 -33.85 9.41 -18.29
C THR A 525 -33.14 9.24 -19.64
N SER A 526 -31.81 9.28 -19.66
CA SER A 526 -30.97 8.95 -20.83
C SER A 526 -29.71 8.18 -20.39
N LEU A 527 -28.74 7.99 -21.29
CA LEU A 527 -27.41 7.45 -20.93
C LEU A 527 -26.55 8.47 -20.15
N THR A 528 -26.93 9.75 -20.21
CA THR A 528 -26.17 10.87 -19.65
C THR A 528 -26.96 11.66 -18.63
N SER A 529 -28.24 11.38 -18.41
CA SER A 529 -29.09 12.12 -17.48
C SER A 529 -29.92 11.17 -16.62
N PHE A 530 -30.14 11.57 -15.38
CA PHE A 530 -30.96 10.82 -14.43
C PHE A 530 -31.75 11.77 -13.52
N LEU A 531 -32.84 11.24 -12.97
CA LEU A 531 -33.64 11.84 -11.92
C LEU A 531 -33.28 11.19 -10.58
N SER A 532 -33.07 11.99 -9.54
CA SER A 532 -32.90 11.53 -8.16
C SER A 532 -33.90 12.22 -7.25
N PHE A 533 -34.41 11.50 -6.26
CA PHE A 533 -35.32 12.07 -5.27
C PHE A 533 -34.89 11.77 -3.84
N ALA A 534 -35.16 12.73 -2.96
CA ALA A 534 -34.90 12.68 -1.54
C ALA A 534 -36.10 13.25 -0.77
N THR A 535 -36.34 12.73 0.43
CA THR A 535 -37.40 13.21 1.31
C THR A 535 -36.80 13.55 2.67
N SER A 536 -37.16 14.72 3.23
CA SER A 536 -36.68 15.13 4.55
C SER A 536 -37.36 14.33 5.67
N SER A 537 -36.83 14.44 6.89
CA SER A 537 -37.58 13.97 8.06
C SER A 537 -38.92 14.71 8.20
N PRO A 538 -39.98 14.02 8.63
CA PRO A 538 -41.30 14.64 8.82
C PRO A 538 -41.24 15.69 9.93
N ASN A 539 -41.93 16.81 9.72
CA ASN A 539 -42.16 17.83 10.73
C ASN A 539 -43.21 17.35 11.75
N ASN A 540 -43.52 18.17 12.77
CA ASN A 540 -44.50 17.82 13.81
C ASN A 540 -45.92 17.54 13.26
N LEU A 541 -46.22 17.99 12.03
CA LEU A 541 -47.49 17.77 11.33
C LEU A 541 -47.44 16.54 10.39
N GLY A 542 -46.32 15.81 10.37
CA GLY A 542 -46.11 14.66 9.48
C GLY A 542 -45.78 15.03 8.03
N LEU A 543 -45.62 16.32 7.71
CA LEU A 543 -45.28 16.80 6.36
C LEU A 543 -43.77 16.84 6.17
N VAL A 544 -43.32 16.58 4.95
CA VAL A 544 -41.91 16.54 4.57
C VAL A 544 -41.60 17.52 3.45
N ARG A 545 -40.32 17.81 3.27
CA ARG A 545 -39.79 18.44 2.07
C ARG A 545 -39.38 17.35 1.07
N ASN A 546 -40.04 17.34 -0.08
CA ASN A 546 -39.75 16.47 -1.20
C ASN A 546 -38.82 17.18 -2.20
N GLU A 547 -37.64 16.61 -2.46
CA GLU A 547 -36.69 17.12 -3.45
C GLU A 547 -36.62 16.15 -4.64
N LEU A 548 -36.92 16.62 -5.85
CA LEU A 548 -36.76 15.86 -7.09
C LEU A 548 -35.87 16.66 -8.05
N GLN A 549 -34.72 16.11 -8.42
CA GLN A 549 -33.68 16.79 -9.20
C GLN A 549 -33.40 16.01 -10.49
N LEU A 550 -33.39 16.73 -11.61
CA LEU A 550 -32.91 16.24 -12.91
C LEU A 550 -31.47 16.67 -13.11
N VAL A 551 -30.59 15.69 -13.35
CA VAL A 551 -29.15 15.91 -13.41
C VAL A 551 -28.63 15.50 -14.77
N ASP A 552 -27.86 16.38 -15.40
CA ASP A 552 -27.12 16.09 -16.62
C ASP A 552 -25.64 15.82 -16.32
N LEU A 553 -25.17 14.62 -16.64
CA LEU A 553 -23.83 14.14 -16.25
C LEU A 553 -22.69 14.91 -16.91
N PRO A 554 -22.67 15.18 -18.23
CA PRO A 554 -21.56 15.87 -18.85
C PRO A 554 -21.35 17.27 -18.25
N THR A 555 -22.44 18.03 -18.09
CA THR A 555 -22.39 19.40 -17.55
C THR A 555 -22.32 19.45 -16.02
N GLY A 556 -22.78 18.41 -15.32
CA GLY A 556 -22.91 18.40 -13.86
C GLY A 556 -24.02 19.33 -13.33
N ARG A 557 -24.87 19.86 -14.20
CA ARG A 557 -25.97 20.75 -13.81
C ARG A 557 -27.13 19.94 -13.23
N SER A 558 -27.63 20.39 -12.08
CA SER A 558 -28.88 19.90 -11.47
C SER A 558 -29.99 20.93 -11.63
N MET A 559 -31.20 20.47 -11.94
CA MET A 559 -32.41 21.27 -12.05
C MET A 559 -33.49 20.68 -11.15
N ALA A 560 -34.14 21.53 -10.34
CA ALA A 560 -35.29 21.11 -9.54
C ALA A 560 -36.49 20.82 -10.45
N PHE A 561 -36.82 19.54 -10.63
CA PHE A 561 -37.81 19.08 -11.61
C PHE A 561 -39.24 19.54 -11.27
N ARG A 562 -39.59 19.61 -9.98
CA ARG A 562 -40.89 20.10 -9.49
C ARG A 562 -40.88 21.60 -9.13
N GLY A 563 -39.78 22.32 -9.40
CA GLY A 563 -39.62 23.72 -8.99
C GLY A 563 -39.78 23.90 -7.47
N GLU A 564 -40.61 24.84 -7.04
CA GLU A 564 -40.94 25.07 -5.62
C GLU A 564 -42.00 24.09 -5.06
N ARG A 565 -42.62 23.25 -5.91
CA ARG A 565 -43.61 22.27 -5.47
C ARG A 565 -42.90 21.11 -4.76
N GLY A 566 -43.04 21.06 -3.44
CA GLY A 566 -42.41 20.03 -2.61
C GLY A 566 -42.14 20.44 -1.15
N ILE A 567 -42.51 21.65 -0.74
CA ILE A 567 -42.41 22.10 0.66
C ILE A 567 -43.72 21.73 1.37
N ASP A 568 -43.63 21.14 2.56
CA ASP A 568 -44.76 20.73 3.41
C ASP A 568 -45.78 19.81 2.69
N GLU A 569 -45.29 18.74 2.05
CA GLU A 569 -46.12 17.73 1.38
C GLU A 569 -46.04 16.35 2.07
N GLN A 570 -46.90 15.41 1.67
CA GLN A 570 -46.74 14.01 2.02
C GLN A 570 -45.49 13.40 1.36
N PRO A 571 -44.83 12.40 1.96
CA PRO A 571 -43.58 11.87 1.45
C PRO A 571 -43.74 11.15 0.11
N MET A 572 -42.80 11.39 -0.80
CA MET A 572 -42.65 10.64 -2.04
C MET A 572 -42.22 9.20 -1.75
N GLU A 573 -42.95 8.23 -2.30
CA GLU A 573 -42.62 6.80 -2.13
C GLU A 573 -41.86 6.23 -3.32
N MET A 574 -42.25 6.59 -4.55
CA MET A 574 -41.58 6.10 -5.75
C MET A 574 -41.70 7.05 -6.93
N ILE A 575 -40.73 6.94 -7.84
CA ILE A 575 -40.74 7.56 -9.15
C ILE A 575 -40.56 6.48 -10.23
N LYS A 576 -41.28 6.60 -11.34
CA LYS A 576 -41.20 5.65 -12.46
C LYS A 576 -41.21 6.39 -13.78
N VAL A 577 -40.09 6.27 -14.50
CA VAL A 577 -39.94 6.81 -15.85
C VAL A 577 -40.56 5.84 -16.85
N SER A 578 -41.35 6.37 -17.79
CA SER A 578 -41.96 5.64 -18.90
C SER A 578 -40.95 4.89 -19.78
N HIS A 579 -41.43 3.87 -20.50
CA HIS A 579 -40.57 3.02 -21.33
C HIS A 579 -39.90 3.81 -22.47
N LEU A 580 -40.63 4.74 -23.09
CA LEU A 580 -40.13 5.65 -24.12
C LEU A 580 -39.50 6.94 -23.56
N LYS A 581 -39.36 7.05 -22.24
CA LYS A 581 -38.74 8.20 -21.54
C LYS A 581 -39.46 9.54 -21.79
N GLN A 582 -40.77 9.50 -22.06
CA GLN A 582 -41.60 10.69 -22.31
C GLN A 582 -42.24 11.21 -21.02
N TYR A 583 -42.79 10.30 -20.23
CA TYR A 583 -43.52 10.61 -19.00
C TYR A 583 -42.80 10.13 -17.74
N LEU A 584 -43.08 10.80 -16.62
CA LEU A 584 -42.69 10.43 -15.27
C LEU A 584 -43.94 10.32 -14.40
N ALA A 585 -44.11 9.20 -13.72
CA ALA A 585 -45.11 9.03 -12.66
C ALA A 585 -44.44 9.23 -11.29
N VAL A 586 -45.04 10.05 -10.43
CA VAL A 586 -44.59 10.33 -9.07
C VAL A 586 -45.70 9.94 -8.09
N ALA A 587 -45.40 8.97 -7.22
CA ALA A 587 -46.33 8.48 -6.21
C ALA A 587 -45.95 8.97 -4.81
N PHE A 588 -46.97 9.24 -4.01
CA PHE A 588 -46.86 9.77 -2.66
C PHE A 588 -47.60 8.87 -1.69
N LYS A 589 -47.21 8.94 -0.42
CA LYS A 589 -47.98 8.37 0.67
C LYS A 589 -49.25 9.18 0.91
N ASP A 590 -50.42 8.56 0.85
CA ASP A 590 -51.72 9.21 1.15
C ASP A 590 -52.04 10.49 0.34
N LYS A 591 -51.35 10.72 -0.79
CA LYS A 591 -51.62 11.79 -1.77
C LYS A 591 -51.72 11.19 -3.18
N PRO A 592 -52.63 11.69 -4.04
CA PRO A 592 -52.81 11.15 -5.40
C PRO A 592 -51.55 11.22 -6.26
N LEU A 593 -51.45 10.27 -7.19
CA LEU A 593 -50.37 10.17 -8.17
C LEU A 593 -50.28 11.41 -9.08
N GLU A 594 -49.07 11.92 -9.30
CA GLU A 594 -48.79 12.98 -10.27
C GLU A 594 -48.14 12.40 -11.54
N LEU A 595 -48.56 12.86 -12.72
CA LEU A 595 -48.00 12.51 -14.02
C LEU A 595 -47.39 13.75 -14.69
N TRP A 596 -46.13 13.64 -15.12
CA TRP A 596 -45.31 14.72 -15.66
C TRP A 596 -44.77 14.36 -17.05
N ASP A 597 -44.51 15.36 -17.91
CA ASP A 597 -43.70 15.23 -19.14
C ASP A 597 -42.23 15.56 -18.80
N ILE A 598 -41.33 14.60 -19.07
CA ILE A 598 -39.90 14.71 -18.76
C ILE A 598 -39.21 15.72 -19.68
N ARG A 599 -39.65 15.83 -20.93
CA ARG A 599 -38.99 16.67 -21.94
C ARG A 599 -39.21 18.15 -21.67
N THR A 600 -40.42 18.49 -21.22
CA THR A 600 -40.81 19.87 -20.92
C THR A 600 -40.75 20.20 -19.43
N CYS A 601 -40.55 19.19 -18.56
CA CYS A 601 -40.61 19.31 -17.10
C CYS A 601 -41.93 19.92 -16.60
N THR A 602 -43.06 19.57 -17.25
CA THR A 602 -44.39 20.10 -16.91
C THR A 602 -45.30 19.04 -16.30
N LEU A 603 -46.15 19.45 -15.36
CA LEU A 603 -47.18 18.60 -14.78
C LEU A 603 -48.31 18.41 -15.80
N LEU A 604 -48.58 17.18 -16.20
CA LEU A 604 -49.66 16.84 -17.12
C LEU A 604 -50.98 16.67 -16.38
N ARG A 605 -50.96 15.93 -15.26
CA ARG A 605 -52.16 15.65 -14.47
C ARG A 605 -51.83 15.23 -13.03
N GLU A 606 -52.61 15.75 -12.09
CA GLU A 606 -52.74 15.20 -10.73
C GLU A 606 -54.01 14.33 -10.69
N MET A 607 -53.90 13.10 -10.20
CA MET A 607 -55.05 12.21 -10.09
C MET A 607 -56.06 12.72 -9.05
N PRO A 608 -57.36 12.42 -9.19
CA PRO A 608 -58.37 12.87 -8.22
C PRO A 608 -58.14 12.24 -6.84
N LYS A 609 -58.62 12.88 -5.76
CA LYS A 609 -58.50 12.36 -4.39
C LYS A 609 -59.19 10.99 -4.18
N SER A 610 -60.14 10.63 -5.04
CA SER A 610 -60.79 9.32 -5.05
C SER A 610 -59.95 8.23 -5.74
N PHE A 611 -58.76 8.57 -6.22
CA PHE A 611 -57.86 7.63 -6.85
C PHE A 611 -57.26 6.69 -5.79
N PRO A 612 -57.24 5.36 -6.04
CA PRO A 612 -56.72 4.39 -5.08
C PRO A 612 -55.24 4.66 -4.76
N SER A 613 -54.83 4.35 -3.52
CA SER A 613 -53.44 4.45 -3.10
C SER A 613 -52.59 3.44 -3.85
N VAL A 614 -51.51 3.91 -4.49
CA VAL A 614 -50.64 3.09 -5.33
C VAL A 614 -49.60 2.39 -4.48
N THR A 615 -49.61 1.05 -4.43
CA THR A 615 -48.60 0.27 -3.72
C THR A 615 -47.39 -0.07 -4.60
N ALA A 616 -47.62 -0.35 -5.89
CA ALA A 616 -46.59 -0.62 -6.87
C ALA A 616 -47.02 -0.18 -8.27
N LEU A 617 -46.07 0.25 -9.11
CA LEU A 617 -46.33 0.78 -10.46
C LEU A 617 -45.21 0.38 -11.43
N GLU A 618 -45.58 -0.05 -12.65
CA GLU A 618 -44.64 -0.36 -13.72
C GLU A 618 -45.19 0.00 -15.11
N TRP A 619 -44.33 0.49 -16.00
CA TRP A 619 -44.71 0.84 -17.37
C TRP A 619 -44.66 -0.36 -18.32
N SER A 620 -45.61 -0.41 -19.25
CA SER A 620 -45.65 -1.41 -20.32
C SER A 620 -44.46 -1.25 -21.27
N PRO A 621 -43.74 -2.34 -21.58
CA PRO A 621 -42.75 -2.36 -22.66
C PRO A 621 -43.39 -2.21 -24.05
N SER A 622 -44.67 -2.55 -24.19
CA SER A 622 -45.39 -2.52 -25.47
C SER A 622 -45.88 -1.10 -25.80
N HIS A 623 -45.58 -0.66 -27.03
CA HIS A 623 -45.91 0.68 -27.52
C HIS A 623 -46.23 0.68 -29.02
N ASN A 624 -47.18 1.50 -29.45
CA ASN A 624 -47.63 1.55 -30.84
C ASN A 624 -46.98 2.71 -31.63
N LEU A 625 -45.72 2.54 -32.05
CA LEU A 625 -44.98 3.55 -32.82
C LEU A 625 -45.53 3.79 -34.24
N LYS A 626 -46.36 2.88 -34.78
CA LYS A 626 -46.98 3.08 -36.11
C LYS A 626 -47.95 4.26 -36.09
N SER A 627 -48.71 4.40 -35.00
CA SER A 627 -49.61 5.54 -34.80
C SER A 627 -48.85 6.87 -34.68
N LEU A 628 -47.71 6.88 -33.99
CA LEU A 628 -46.85 8.05 -33.85
C LEU A 628 -46.30 8.51 -35.20
N ARG A 629 -45.73 7.59 -36.00
CA ARG A 629 -45.21 7.92 -37.34
C ARG A 629 -46.30 8.47 -38.25
N LYS A 630 -47.50 7.89 -38.22
CA LYS A 630 -48.66 8.40 -38.99
C LYS A 630 -49.03 9.83 -38.57
N LYS A 631 -49.01 10.13 -37.26
CA LYS A 631 -49.28 11.47 -36.74
C LYS A 631 -48.18 12.48 -37.05
N GLN A 632 -46.91 12.08 -36.98
CA GLN A 632 -45.78 12.92 -37.36
C GLN A 632 -45.83 13.27 -38.85
N MET A 633 -46.13 12.29 -39.71
CA MET A 633 -46.31 12.53 -41.15
C MET A 633 -47.52 13.44 -41.42
N ALA A 634 -48.66 13.21 -40.76
CA ALA A 634 -49.84 14.07 -40.89
C ALA A 634 -49.60 15.50 -40.37
N ALA A 635 -48.84 15.67 -39.29
CA ALA A 635 -48.46 16.98 -38.76
C ALA A 635 -47.47 17.70 -39.70
N ARG A 636 -46.53 16.96 -40.29
CA ARG A 636 -45.61 17.50 -41.31
C ARG A 636 -46.35 17.92 -42.58
N GLU A 637 -47.33 17.13 -43.03
CA GLU A 637 -48.23 17.48 -44.13
C GLU A 637 -49.11 18.70 -43.80
N ALA A 638 -49.59 18.83 -42.56
CA ALA A 638 -50.38 19.97 -42.12
C ALA A 638 -49.56 21.27 -42.03
N MET A 639 -48.33 21.20 -41.49
CA MET A 639 -47.41 22.36 -41.47
C MET A 639 -47.00 22.79 -42.88
N ALA A 640 -46.71 21.82 -43.77
CA ALA A 640 -46.40 22.11 -45.17
C ALA A 640 -47.57 22.77 -45.92
N ARG A 641 -48.82 22.54 -45.50
CA ARG A 641 -50.00 23.23 -46.05
C ARG A 641 -50.17 24.65 -45.48
N GLN A 642 -49.76 24.91 -44.24
CA GLN A 642 -49.87 26.23 -43.61
C GLN A 642 -48.81 27.22 -44.08
N THR A 643 -47.63 26.76 -44.50
CA THR A 643 -46.57 27.63 -45.03
C THR A 643 -46.82 28.13 -46.47
N VAL A 644 -47.90 27.70 -47.12
CA VAL A 644 -48.18 27.96 -48.56
C VAL A 644 -49.33 28.98 -48.76
N SER A 645 -49.82 29.67 -47.72
CA SER A 645 -50.96 30.59 -47.87
C SER A 645 -50.73 32.01 -47.33
N SER A 646 -50.13 32.85 -48.19
CA SER A 646 -50.29 34.33 -48.33
C SER A 646 -49.09 34.82 -49.18
N ASP A 647 -49.14 35.36 -50.40
CA ASP A 647 -50.15 36.03 -51.21
C ASP A 647 -49.85 35.82 -52.72
N THR A 648 -50.86 36.15 -53.51
CA THR A 648 -51.11 36.25 -54.96
C THR A 648 -49.98 36.37 -56.02
N GLU A 649 -50.28 35.73 -57.17
CA GLU A 649 -49.97 36.05 -58.59
C GLU A 649 -48.90 35.24 -59.38
N LEU A 650 -49.24 35.08 -60.67
CA LEU A 650 -48.74 34.15 -61.69
C LEU A 650 -47.27 34.40 -62.10
N ASN A 651 -46.43 33.35 -62.08
CA ASN A 651 -45.69 32.81 -63.23
C ASN A 651 -44.41 32.05 -62.84
N SER A 652 -44.28 30.87 -63.44
CA SER A 652 -43.06 30.22 -63.94
C SER A 652 -41.98 29.66 -62.98
N VAL A 653 -41.64 28.42 -63.33
CA VAL A 653 -40.42 27.63 -63.08
C VAL A 653 -40.38 26.79 -61.80
N GLU A 654 -40.40 25.48 -62.05
CA GLU A 654 -40.02 24.38 -61.18
C GLU A 654 -38.71 24.67 -60.43
N SER A 655 -38.80 25.26 -59.24
CA SER A 655 -37.76 25.14 -58.24
C SER A 655 -38.37 25.37 -56.86
N SER A 656 -37.89 24.59 -55.90
CA SER A 656 -37.93 24.87 -54.46
C SER A 656 -39.00 24.20 -53.56
N VAL A 657 -39.65 23.10 -54.00
CA VAL A 657 -40.32 22.17 -53.05
C VAL A 657 -39.33 21.57 -52.04
N ILE A 658 -38.07 21.37 -52.48
CA ILE A 658 -36.97 20.89 -51.62
C ILE A 658 -36.55 21.97 -50.61
N SER A 659 -36.55 23.25 -50.97
CA SER A 659 -36.21 24.34 -50.04
C SER A 659 -37.29 24.56 -48.98
N LEU A 660 -38.57 24.45 -49.37
CA LEU A 660 -39.72 24.58 -48.47
C LEU A 660 -39.81 23.40 -47.48
N LEU A 661 -39.41 22.19 -47.91
CA LEU A 661 -39.27 21.04 -47.02
C LEU A 661 -38.09 21.17 -46.06
N GLN A 662 -37.02 21.87 -46.47
CA GLN A 662 -35.83 22.12 -45.65
C GLN A 662 -36.06 23.26 -44.64
N GLU A 663 -36.85 24.27 -44.98
CA GLU A 663 -37.37 25.30 -44.04
C GLU A 663 -38.45 24.76 -43.10
N ALA A 664 -39.28 23.83 -43.56
CA ALA A 664 -40.20 23.09 -42.69
C ALA A 664 -39.44 22.13 -41.76
N GLU A 665 -38.29 21.58 -42.18
CA GLU A 665 -37.39 20.80 -41.31
C GLU A 665 -36.74 21.67 -40.23
N SER A 666 -36.25 22.87 -40.56
CA SER A 666 -35.66 23.78 -39.58
C SER A 666 -36.68 24.38 -38.59
N LYS A 667 -37.95 24.52 -38.97
CA LYS A 667 -39.05 24.89 -38.05
C LYS A 667 -39.72 23.71 -37.33
N SER A 668 -39.52 22.47 -37.80
CA SER A 668 -40.09 21.27 -37.17
C SER A 668 -39.46 20.90 -35.83
N GLU A 669 -38.32 21.49 -35.47
CA GLU A 669 -37.74 21.39 -34.12
C GLU A 669 -38.68 21.94 -33.03
N MET A 670 -39.66 22.79 -33.40
CA MET A 670 -40.71 23.31 -32.50
C MET A 670 -41.92 22.36 -32.32
N SER A 671 -41.93 21.17 -32.95
CA SER A 671 -43.03 20.18 -32.85
C SER A 671 -42.93 19.25 -31.63
N GLN A 672 -42.66 19.81 -30.44
CA GLN A 672 -42.47 19.02 -29.20
C GLN A 672 -43.74 18.30 -28.67
N ASN A 673 -44.92 18.59 -29.21
CA ASN A 673 -46.22 18.17 -28.64
C ASN A 673 -46.80 16.84 -29.16
N ILE A 674 -46.12 16.12 -30.07
CA ILE A 674 -46.61 14.81 -30.52
C ILE A 674 -46.01 13.70 -29.66
N SER A 675 -46.77 13.22 -28.69
CA SER A 675 -46.36 12.16 -27.77
C SER A 675 -46.87 10.78 -28.21
N ALA A 676 -46.12 9.73 -27.89
CA ALA A 676 -46.56 8.37 -28.13
C ALA A 676 -47.59 7.94 -27.07
N ARG A 677 -48.48 7.02 -27.47
CA ARG A 677 -49.36 6.35 -26.52
C ARG A 677 -48.58 5.28 -25.77
N GLU A 678 -48.55 5.39 -24.45
CA GLU A 678 -47.93 4.43 -23.53
C GLU A 678 -48.95 3.89 -22.53
N HIS A 679 -48.61 2.78 -21.89
CA HIS A 679 -49.47 2.08 -20.96
C HIS A 679 -48.70 1.86 -19.66
N PHE A 680 -49.37 1.92 -18.52
CA PHE A 680 -48.78 1.48 -17.25
C PHE A 680 -49.80 0.75 -16.40
N VAL A 681 -49.29 -0.08 -15.50
CA VAL A 681 -50.06 -0.87 -14.58
C VAL A 681 -49.66 -0.49 -13.16
N PHE A 682 -50.64 -0.45 -12.26
CA PHE A 682 -50.39 -0.23 -10.84
C PHE A 682 -51.33 -1.10 -9.99
N THR A 683 -50.96 -1.33 -8.73
CA THR A 683 -51.78 -2.06 -7.76
C THR A 683 -52.24 -1.16 -6.63
N ASP A 684 -53.42 -1.44 -6.09
CA ASP A 684 -53.95 -0.81 -4.89
C ASP A 684 -53.63 -1.62 -3.61
N THR A 685 -54.06 -1.11 -2.45
CA THR A 685 -53.91 -1.80 -1.16
C THR A 685 -54.66 -3.13 -1.08
N ASP A 686 -55.70 -3.29 -1.89
CA ASP A 686 -56.56 -4.47 -1.96
C ASP A 686 -56.00 -5.52 -2.94
N GLY A 687 -54.87 -5.23 -3.60
CA GLY A 687 -54.21 -6.13 -4.56
C GLY A 687 -54.84 -6.15 -5.96
N GLN A 688 -55.79 -5.25 -6.27
CA GLN A 688 -56.33 -5.13 -7.64
C GLN A 688 -55.32 -4.48 -8.57
N VAL A 689 -55.16 -5.07 -9.76
CA VAL A 689 -54.25 -4.58 -10.79
C VAL A 689 -55.02 -3.70 -11.76
N HIS A 690 -54.69 -2.41 -11.80
CA HIS A 690 -55.28 -1.40 -12.68
C HIS A 690 -54.42 -1.15 -13.91
N HIS A 691 -55.03 -1.05 -15.09
CA HIS A 691 -54.35 -0.76 -16.36
C HIS A 691 -54.81 0.59 -16.95
N LEU A 692 -53.87 1.53 -17.06
CA LEU A 692 -54.08 2.89 -17.56
C LEU A 692 -53.32 3.13 -18.87
N THR A 693 -53.90 3.96 -19.75
CA THR A 693 -53.25 4.39 -21.00
C THR A 693 -53.10 5.89 -21.03
N VAL A 694 -51.90 6.35 -21.37
CA VAL A 694 -51.48 7.75 -21.39
C VAL A 694 -51.13 8.16 -22.82
N GLU A 695 -51.70 9.28 -23.28
CA GLU A 695 -51.37 9.91 -24.54
C GLU A 695 -51.47 11.43 -24.39
N GLY A 696 -50.32 12.08 -24.22
CA GLY A 696 -50.23 13.51 -23.92
C GLY A 696 -50.98 13.83 -22.63
N ASN A 697 -51.90 14.79 -22.69
CA ASN A 697 -52.75 15.16 -21.55
C ASN A 697 -53.94 14.20 -21.33
N SER A 698 -54.13 13.20 -22.20
CA SER A 698 -55.27 12.28 -22.11
C SER A 698 -54.90 10.97 -21.40
N ILE A 699 -55.62 10.65 -20.32
CA ILE A 699 -55.47 9.40 -19.56
C ILE A 699 -56.80 8.66 -19.59
N LYS A 700 -56.78 7.37 -19.95
CA LYS A 700 -57.97 6.50 -20.02
C LYS A 700 -57.79 5.23 -19.18
N ASP A 701 -58.79 4.91 -18.36
CA ASP A 701 -58.92 3.63 -17.63
C ASP A 701 -59.37 2.55 -18.61
N SER A 702 -58.65 1.43 -18.66
CA SER A 702 -58.86 0.39 -19.68
C SER A 702 -59.29 -0.94 -19.11
N ALA A 703 -58.72 -1.39 -18.00
CA ALA A 703 -59.08 -2.68 -17.39
C ALA A 703 -58.67 -2.75 -15.92
N ARG A 704 -59.44 -3.51 -15.13
CA ARG A 704 -59.14 -3.88 -13.74
C ARG A 704 -59.11 -5.40 -13.65
N ILE A 705 -58.07 -5.95 -13.06
CA ILE A 705 -57.92 -7.39 -12.84
C ILE A 705 -57.98 -7.65 -11.33
N PRO A 706 -58.88 -8.54 -10.87
CA PRO A 706 -59.01 -8.85 -9.45
C PRO A 706 -57.77 -9.54 -8.90
N PRO A 707 -57.47 -9.40 -7.59
CA PRO A 707 -56.36 -10.10 -6.94
C PRO A 707 -56.52 -11.61 -7.04
N ASP A 708 -55.40 -12.31 -7.20
CA ASP A 708 -55.33 -13.76 -7.04
C ASP A 708 -55.42 -14.08 -5.54
N GLY A 709 -56.38 -14.92 -5.11
CA GLY A 709 -56.71 -15.12 -3.69
C GLY A 709 -55.60 -15.74 -2.83
N SER A 710 -54.47 -16.09 -3.44
CA SER A 710 -53.27 -16.62 -2.79
C SER A 710 -52.24 -15.54 -2.39
N MET A 711 -52.45 -14.29 -2.80
CA MET A 711 -51.47 -13.20 -2.63
C MET A 711 -51.85 -12.25 -1.48
N GLY A 712 -50.84 -11.85 -0.71
CA GLY A 712 -50.96 -10.73 0.23
C GLY A 712 -50.96 -9.37 -0.50
N SER A 713 -50.77 -8.29 0.26
CA SER A 713 -50.63 -6.95 -0.35
C SER A 713 -49.41 -6.90 -1.26
N ILE A 714 -49.58 -6.42 -2.49
CA ILE A 714 -48.53 -6.41 -3.51
C ILE A 714 -47.56 -5.26 -3.21
N SER A 715 -46.29 -5.61 -3.02
CA SER A 715 -45.22 -4.65 -2.70
C SER A 715 -44.46 -4.17 -3.94
N CYS A 716 -44.35 -4.99 -4.97
CA CYS A 716 -43.59 -4.65 -6.18
C CYS A 716 -44.05 -5.41 -7.42
N ILE A 717 -43.82 -4.80 -8.58
CA ILE A 717 -44.21 -5.31 -9.90
C ILE A 717 -43.03 -5.18 -10.85
N ALA A 718 -42.84 -6.16 -11.71
CA ALA A 718 -41.90 -6.08 -12.83
C ALA A 718 -42.54 -6.62 -14.11
N TRP A 719 -42.30 -5.95 -15.24
CA TRP A 719 -42.89 -6.32 -16.53
C TRP A 719 -41.82 -6.45 -17.62
N LYS A 720 -41.78 -7.59 -18.31
CA LYS A 720 -40.97 -7.79 -19.52
C LYS A 720 -41.68 -8.61 -20.58
N GLY A 721 -41.85 -8.03 -21.78
CA GLY A 721 -42.53 -8.69 -22.89
C GLY A 721 -43.96 -9.06 -22.49
N ASP A 722 -44.29 -10.35 -22.61
CA ASP A 722 -45.61 -10.88 -22.27
C ASP A 722 -45.68 -11.40 -20.81
N THR A 723 -44.62 -11.25 -20.01
CA THR A 723 -44.57 -11.73 -18.62
C THR A 723 -44.64 -10.58 -17.63
N LEU A 724 -45.59 -10.65 -16.71
CA LEU A 724 -45.74 -9.76 -15.56
C LEU A 724 -45.48 -10.55 -14.28
N VAL A 725 -44.67 -10.02 -13.36
CA VAL A 725 -44.35 -10.66 -12.09
C VAL A 725 -44.75 -9.76 -10.94
N LEU A 726 -45.51 -10.31 -9.99
CA LEU A 726 -45.98 -9.63 -8.79
C LEU A 726 -45.29 -10.24 -7.57
N GLY A 727 -44.81 -9.41 -6.64
CA GLY A 727 -44.29 -9.84 -5.34
C GLY A 727 -45.11 -9.24 -4.22
N ASP A 728 -45.41 -10.04 -3.19
CA ASP A 728 -46.18 -9.61 -2.03
C ASP A 728 -45.29 -9.34 -0.79
N VAL A 729 -45.92 -8.80 0.26
CA VAL A 729 -45.31 -8.53 1.57
C VAL A 729 -44.98 -9.83 2.35
N ASP A 730 -45.58 -10.96 1.97
CA ASP A 730 -45.39 -12.26 2.63
C ASP A 730 -44.27 -13.11 1.98
N GLY A 731 -43.74 -12.69 0.82
CA GLY A 731 -42.65 -13.36 0.11
C GLY A 731 -43.08 -14.23 -1.08
N ASN A 732 -44.35 -14.28 -1.44
CA ASN A 732 -44.84 -15.04 -2.59
C ASN A 732 -44.64 -14.27 -3.91
N LEU A 733 -44.44 -15.03 -5.00
CA LEU A 733 -44.25 -14.49 -6.35
C LEU A 733 -45.35 -15.01 -7.28
N ASN A 734 -46.00 -14.12 -8.04
CA ASN A 734 -47.01 -14.48 -9.03
C ASN A 734 -46.44 -14.23 -10.42
N PHE A 735 -46.35 -15.27 -11.24
CA PHE A 735 -45.93 -15.19 -12.63
C PHE A 735 -47.16 -15.19 -13.52
N TRP A 736 -47.39 -14.07 -14.21
CA TRP A 736 -48.50 -13.91 -15.11
C TRP A 736 -48.04 -13.83 -16.55
N ASP A 737 -48.41 -14.84 -17.34
CA ASP A 737 -48.29 -14.81 -18.79
C ASP A 737 -49.51 -14.10 -19.40
N LEU A 738 -49.30 -12.91 -19.95
CA LEU A 738 -50.32 -12.08 -20.57
C LEU A 738 -50.82 -12.65 -21.91
N LYS A 739 -49.95 -13.39 -22.63
CA LYS A 739 -50.32 -14.03 -23.90
C LYS A 739 -51.19 -15.25 -23.65
N GLY A 740 -50.79 -16.08 -22.67
CA GLY A 740 -51.55 -17.25 -22.23
C GLY A 740 -52.75 -16.93 -21.33
N ARG A 741 -52.78 -15.73 -20.72
CA ARG A 741 -53.72 -15.31 -19.66
C ARG A 741 -53.72 -16.27 -18.46
N VAL A 742 -52.54 -16.79 -18.09
CA VAL A 742 -52.37 -17.74 -16.98
C VAL A 742 -51.50 -17.12 -15.89
N SER A 743 -52.00 -17.08 -14.65
CA SER A 743 -51.21 -16.76 -13.45
C SER A 743 -50.73 -18.03 -12.75
N ARG A 744 -49.54 -17.98 -12.15
CA ARG A 744 -48.97 -19.05 -11.34
C ARG A 744 -48.29 -18.44 -10.11
N GLY A 745 -48.90 -18.65 -8.95
CA GLY A 745 -48.31 -18.28 -7.65
C GLY A 745 -47.30 -19.31 -7.17
N VAL A 746 -46.14 -18.85 -6.72
CA VAL A 746 -45.07 -19.65 -6.13
C VAL A 746 -44.75 -19.12 -4.73
N PRO A 747 -44.98 -19.89 -3.66
CA PRO A 747 -44.54 -19.51 -2.32
C PRO A 747 -43.04 -19.76 -2.19
N THR A 748 -42.26 -18.71 -1.93
CA THR A 748 -40.79 -18.82 -1.87
C THR A 748 -40.27 -19.19 -0.49
N HIS A 749 -41.12 -19.15 0.55
CA HIS A 749 -40.76 -19.32 1.96
C HIS A 749 -39.68 -18.33 2.46
N ARG A 750 -39.54 -17.19 1.79
CA ARG A 750 -38.68 -16.06 2.17
C ARG A 750 -39.49 -15.01 2.91
N ASN A 751 -38.81 -13.97 3.41
CA ASN A 751 -39.50 -12.79 3.94
C ASN A 751 -40.02 -11.90 2.80
N GLY A 752 -40.82 -10.88 3.14
CA GLY A 752 -41.44 -9.98 2.16
C GLY A 752 -40.52 -9.45 1.07
N VAL A 753 -41.07 -9.39 -0.15
CA VAL A 753 -40.37 -8.94 -1.36
C VAL A 753 -40.27 -7.42 -1.37
N LYS A 754 -39.08 -6.88 -1.62
CA LYS A 754 -38.82 -5.43 -1.68
C LYS A 754 -38.68 -4.90 -3.09
N LYS A 755 -38.05 -5.65 -4.00
CA LYS A 755 -37.74 -5.19 -5.37
C LYS A 755 -37.62 -6.39 -6.31
N ILE A 756 -38.21 -6.28 -7.50
CA ILE A 756 -38.08 -7.26 -8.59
C ILE A 756 -37.57 -6.55 -9.83
N ARG A 757 -36.60 -7.15 -10.54
CA ARG A 757 -36.11 -6.63 -11.82
C ARG A 757 -35.75 -7.71 -12.81
N PHE A 758 -36.17 -7.53 -14.05
CA PHE A 758 -35.72 -8.38 -15.15
C PHE A 758 -34.31 -8.04 -15.59
N ALA A 759 -33.55 -9.07 -15.98
CA ALA A 759 -32.26 -8.93 -16.60
C ALA A 759 -32.38 -8.19 -17.95
N PRO A 760 -31.39 -7.40 -18.35
CA PRO A 760 -31.39 -6.76 -19.66
C PRO A 760 -31.16 -7.78 -20.78
N GLY A 761 -31.53 -7.40 -22.01
CA GLY A 761 -31.37 -8.21 -23.21
C GLY A 761 -32.69 -8.76 -23.77
N LYS A 762 -32.81 -8.76 -25.10
CA LYS A 762 -33.99 -9.28 -25.81
C LYS A 762 -34.06 -10.80 -25.67
N GLY A 763 -35.14 -11.32 -25.08
CA GLY A 763 -35.36 -12.76 -24.88
C GLY A 763 -34.71 -13.36 -23.62
N ASN A 764 -33.93 -12.58 -22.86
CA ASN A 764 -33.44 -12.98 -21.54
C ASN A 764 -34.59 -12.90 -20.53
N GLN A 765 -35.12 -14.04 -20.09
CA GLN A 765 -36.28 -14.09 -19.19
C GLN A 765 -35.88 -14.38 -17.74
N LYS A 766 -34.69 -13.93 -17.37
CA LYS A 766 -34.20 -14.04 -16.00
C LYS A 766 -34.57 -12.78 -15.22
N LEU A 767 -34.81 -12.93 -13.92
CA LEU A 767 -35.11 -11.82 -13.01
C LEU A 767 -34.38 -11.99 -11.69
N ILE A 768 -34.19 -10.87 -10.99
CA ILE A 768 -33.65 -10.81 -9.64
C ILE A 768 -34.75 -10.37 -8.69
N VAL A 769 -34.86 -11.04 -7.54
CA VAL A 769 -35.81 -10.75 -6.47
C VAL A 769 -35.03 -10.42 -5.21
N LEU A 770 -35.26 -9.22 -4.66
CA LEU A 770 -34.74 -8.81 -3.37
C LEU A 770 -35.81 -9.05 -2.31
N TYR A 771 -35.49 -9.87 -1.33
CA TYR A 771 -36.28 -10.11 -0.13
C TYR A 771 -35.70 -9.33 1.05
N SER A 772 -36.41 -9.33 2.17
CA SER A 772 -35.90 -8.73 3.40
C SER A 772 -34.71 -9.48 4.02
N ASP A 773 -34.50 -10.76 3.69
CA ASP A 773 -33.46 -11.64 4.23
C ASP A 773 -32.45 -12.15 3.18
N GLY A 774 -32.46 -11.60 1.96
CA GLY A 774 -31.53 -12.00 0.90
C GLY A 774 -32.03 -11.71 -0.51
N THR A 775 -31.40 -12.31 -1.52
CA THR A 775 -31.70 -12.09 -2.94
C THR A 775 -31.65 -13.40 -3.70
N ASP A 776 -32.60 -13.64 -4.62
CA ASP A 776 -32.62 -14.81 -5.48
C ASP A 776 -32.70 -14.41 -6.97
N VAL A 777 -32.17 -15.26 -7.86
CA VAL A 777 -32.31 -15.13 -9.31
C VAL A 777 -33.22 -16.23 -9.82
N TRP A 778 -34.23 -15.86 -10.61
CA TRP A 778 -35.22 -16.78 -11.18
C TRP A 778 -35.16 -16.77 -12.70
N ASP A 779 -35.44 -17.92 -13.31
CA ASP A 779 -35.77 -18.04 -14.74
C ASP A 779 -37.29 -18.15 -14.88
N THR A 780 -37.91 -17.20 -15.58
CA THR A 780 -39.37 -17.16 -15.73
C THR A 780 -39.90 -18.07 -16.84
N LYS A 781 -39.04 -18.62 -17.72
CA LYS A 781 -39.48 -19.59 -18.73
C LYS A 781 -39.86 -20.92 -18.08
N GLU A 782 -38.96 -21.43 -17.24
CA GLU A 782 -39.14 -22.69 -16.52
C GLU A 782 -39.78 -22.48 -15.13
N ILE A 783 -39.87 -21.23 -14.66
CA ILE A 783 -40.32 -20.85 -13.31
C ILE A 783 -39.49 -21.59 -12.25
N GLN A 784 -38.18 -21.46 -12.35
CA GLN A 784 -37.22 -22.09 -11.44
C GLN A 784 -36.22 -21.08 -10.88
N MET A 785 -35.85 -21.30 -9.62
CA MET A 785 -34.79 -20.55 -8.96
C MET A 785 -33.42 -21.03 -9.47
N VAL A 786 -32.62 -20.11 -10.02
CA VAL A 786 -31.28 -20.38 -10.58
C VAL A 786 -30.21 -20.26 -9.49
N SER A 787 -30.29 -19.21 -8.69
CA SER A 787 -29.36 -18.95 -7.59
C SER A 787 -30.07 -18.27 -6.43
N SER A 788 -29.55 -18.48 -5.22
CA SER A 788 -30.08 -17.90 -4.00
C SER A 788 -28.95 -17.44 -3.10
N LEU A 789 -29.12 -16.27 -2.52
CA LEU A 789 -28.20 -15.65 -1.58
C LEU A 789 -28.99 -15.28 -0.33
N ARG A 790 -28.66 -15.90 0.82
CA ARG A 790 -29.37 -15.70 2.08
C ARG A 790 -28.43 -15.16 3.16
N THR A 791 -28.86 -14.11 3.84
CA THR A 791 -28.15 -13.60 5.02
C THR A 791 -28.25 -14.62 6.16
N GLY A 792 -27.11 -15.06 6.71
CA GLY A 792 -27.04 -16.16 7.67
C GLY A 792 -25.61 -16.64 7.96
N ARG A 793 -25.42 -17.89 8.41
CA ARG A 793 -24.13 -18.43 8.94
C ARG A 793 -22.89 -18.24 8.03
N ASN A 794 -23.08 -18.03 6.72
CA ASN A 794 -22.01 -17.89 5.73
C ASN A 794 -21.82 -16.45 5.22
N MET A 795 -22.75 -15.53 5.48
CA MET A 795 -22.71 -14.14 5.02
C MET A 795 -22.95 -13.18 6.18
N ASN A 796 -22.01 -12.29 6.42
CA ASN A 796 -22.02 -11.39 7.56
C ASN A 796 -22.63 -10.00 7.27
N TYR A 797 -23.22 -9.83 6.09
CA TYR A 797 -23.84 -8.57 5.66
C TYR A 797 -25.25 -8.81 5.10
N ARG A 798 -26.08 -7.78 5.21
CA ARG A 798 -27.42 -7.71 4.60
C ARG A 798 -27.37 -6.95 3.29
N ILE A 799 -28.25 -7.32 2.37
CA ILE A 799 -28.38 -6.67 1.06
C ILE A 799 -29.41 -5.54 1.20
N LEU A 800 -29.01 -4.34 0.81
CA LEU A 800 -29.82 -3.12 0.87
C LEU A 800 -30.60 -2.90 -0.42
N ASP A 801 -29.91 -3.05 -1.57
CA ASP A 801 -30.50 -2.81 -2.88
C ASP A 801 -29.81 -3.66 -3.97
N VAL A 802 -30.52 -3.89 -5.08
CA VAL A 802 -30.07 -4.73 -6.20
C VAL A 802 -30.40 -4.12 -7.56
N ASP A 803 -29.55 -4.37 -8.55
CA ASP A 803 -29.84 -4.08 -9.96
C ASP A 803 -29.05 -5.02 -10.90
N TRP A 804 -29.33 -4.96 -12.20
CA TRP A 804 -28.58 -5.70 -13.22
C TRP A 804 -27.51 -4.82 -13.86
N CYS A 805 -26.29 -5.33 -13.99
CA CYS A 805 -25.18 -4.66 -14.69
C CYS A 805 -25.17 -5.02 -16.18
N SER A 806 -25.31 -6.31 -16.48
CA SER A 806 -25.37 -6.89 -17.82
C SER A 806 -26.38 -8.03 -17.84
N SER A 807 -26.50 -8.76 -18.96
CA SER A 807 -27.42 -9.90 -19.07
C SER A 807 -27.09 -11.07 -18.14
N ASP A 808 -25.84 -11.14 -17.69
CA ASP A 808 -25.20 -12.22 -16.93
C ASP A 808 -24.64 -11.76 -15.57
N LYS A 809 -24.68 -10.46 -15.26
CA LYS A 809 -24.10 -9.91 -14.03
C LYS A 809 -25.08 -9.04 -13.26
N VAL A 810 -24.96 -9.13 -11.95
CA VAL A 810 -25.84 -8.51 -10.96
C VAL A 810 -25.02 -7.59 -10.06
N VAL A 811 -25.64 -6.52 -9.59
CA VAL A 811 -25.07 -5.57 -8.64
C VAL A 811 -25.82 -5.71 -7.32
N LEU A 812 -25.09 -5.92 -6.24
CA LEU A 812 -25.61 -6.00 -4.88
C LEU A 812 -24.99 -4.89 -4.03
N ALA A 813 -25.82 -4.04 -3.43
CA ALA A 813 -25.39 -3.08 -2.42
C ALA A 813 -25.64 -3.68 -1.04
N SER A 814 -24.65 -3.61 -0.15
CA SER A 814 -24.70 -4.25 1.18
C SER A 814 -24.49 -3.26 2.33
N ASP A 815 -24.90 -3.68 3.53
CA ASP A 815 -24.80 -2.86 4.75
C ASP A 815 -23.38 -2.79 5.35
N ASP A 816 -22.43 -3.55 4.81
CA ASP A 816 -20.99 -3.43 5.09
C ASP A 816 -20.30 -2.34 4.24
N GLY A 817 -21.07 -1.44 3.63
CA GLY A 817 -20.52 -0.34 2.86
C GLY A 817 -20.00 -0.71 1.45
N CYS A 818 -20.21 -1.94 1.00
CA CYS A 818 -19.68 -2.42 -0.28
C CYS A 818 -20.76 -2.53 -1.38
N ILE A 819 -20.32 -2.41 -2.64
CA ILE A 819 -21.11 -2.75 -3.83
C ILE A 819 -20.40 -3.89 -4.57
N ARG A 820 -21.08 -5.02 -4.71
CA ARG A 820 -20.53 -6.24 -5.34
C ARG A 820 -21.15 -6.46 -6.70
N VAL A 821 -20.31 -6.55 -7.72
CA VAL A 821 -20.68 -6.98 -9.08
C VAL A 821 -20.36 -8.46 -9.19
N LEU A 822 -21.40 -9.30 -9.21
CA LEU A 822 -21.30 -10.75 -9.22
C LEU A 822 -21.81 -11.33 -10.55
N GLU A 823 -21.41 -12.55 -10.85
CA GLU A 823 -22.11 -13.36 -11.85
C GLU A 823 -23.49 -13.79 -11.34
N MET A 824 -24.35 -14.27 -12.25
CA MET A 824 -25.63 -14.87 -11.92
C MET A 824 -25.56 -15.97 -10.85
N SER A 825 -24.42 -16.65 -10.74
CA SER A 825 -24.17 -17.70 -9.75
C SER A 825 -24.08 -17.17 -8.31
N MET A 826 -23.95 -15.86 -8.11
CA MET A 826 -23.84 -15.19 -6.80
C MET A 826 -22.72 -15.74 -5.91
N LYS A 827 -21.64 -16.28 -6.51
CA LYS A 827 -20.44 -16.74 -5.81
C LYS A 827 -19.50 -15.57 -5.47
N SER A 828 -18.56 -15.80 -4.54
CA SER A 828 -17.67 -14.74 -4.00
C SER A 828 -16.77 -14.11 -5.08
N THR A 829 -16.25 -12.92 -4.79
CA THR A 829 -15.42 -12.15 -5.75
C THR A 829 -13.93 -12.49 -5.72
N CYS A 830 -13.56 -13.66 -5.21
CA CYS A 830 -12.17 -14.07 -5.16
C CYS A 830 -11.80 -14.75 -6.48
N PHE A 831 -10.99 -14.08 -7.30
CA PHE A 831 -10.54 -14.58 -8.60
C PHE A 831 -9.03 -14.71 -8.63
N ARG A 832 -8.55 -15.53 -9.56
CA ARG A 832 -7.14 -15.52 -9.91
C ARG A 832 -6.84 -14.26 -10.72
N MET A 833 -5.71 -13.62 -10.45
CA MET A 833 -5.33 -12.35 -11.06
C MET A 833 -5.09 -12.44 -12.58
N ASP A 834 -4.75 -13.63 -13.08
CA ASP A 834 -4.54 -13.93 -14.51
C ASP A 834 -5.85 -13.91 -15.32
N GLU A 835 -7.00 -14.11 -14.68
CA GLU A 835 -8.32 -14.09 -15.33
C GLU A 835 -8.88 -12.67 -15.50
N GLN A 836 -8.23 -11.66 -14.89
CA GLN A 836 -8.70 -10.28 -14.91
C GLN A 836 -8.00 -9.47 -16.01
N GLU A 837 -8.80 -8.93 -16.93
CA GLU A 837 -8.34 -7.86 -17.81
C GLU A 837 -8.22 -6.57 -16.99
N LEU A 838 -6.98 -6.21 -16.67
CA LEU A 838 -6.64 -4.92 -16.06
C LEU A 838 -6.84 -3.80 -17.10
N ILE A 839 -7.25 -2.62 -16.64
CA ILE A 839 -7.43 -1.46 -17.53
C ILE A 839 -6.08 -0.88 -17.90
N ASP A 840 -5.32 -0.55 -16.86
CA ASP A 840 -3.98 -0.06 -16.98
C ASP A 840 -3.03 -1.21 -16.68
N PRO A 841 -2.01 -1.45 -17.52
CA PRO A 841 -1.06 -2.51 -17.28
C PRO A 841 -0.27 -2.18 -16.01
N VAL A 842 -0.17 -3.16 -15.11
CA VAL A 842 0.50 -3.00 -13.82
C VAL A 842 1.90 -3.58 -13.91
N TRP A 843 2.89 -2.86 -13.41
CA TRP A 843 4.22 -3.41 -13.18
C TRP A 843 4.21 -4.26 -11.91
N CYS A 844 4.14 -5.57 -12.07
CA CYS A 844 4.36 -6.52 -10.98
C CYS A 844 4.86 -7.85 -11.56
N PRO A 845 6.19 -8.05 -11.63
CA PRO A 845 6.78 -9.27 -12.18
C PRO A 845 6.32 -10.56 -11.47
N TYR A 846 5.79 -10.43 -10.26
CA TYR A 846 5.33 -11.53 -9.41
C TYR A 846 3.97 -12.09 -9.85
N LEU A 847 3.25 -11.38 -10.73
CA LEU A 847 2.02 -11.87 -11.37
C LEU A 847 2.31 -12.77 -12.58
N LEU A 848 3.53 -12.73 -13.12
CA LEU A 848 3.94 -13.59 -14.23
C LEU A 848 4.13 -15.03 -13.75
N PHE A 849 4.01 -15.98 -14.69
CA PHE A 849 4.47 -17.35 -14.42
C PHE A 849 5.96 -17.36 -14.07
N PRO A 850 6.42 -18.22 -13.15
CA PRO A 850 7.80 -18.21 -12.66
C PRO A 850 8.86 -18.14 -13.76
N ARG A 851 8.72 -18.97 -14.80
CA ARG A 851 9.66 -18.99 -15.93
C ARG A 851 9.69 -17.65 -16.67
N SER A 852 8.54 -17.08 -16.98
CA SER A 852 8.41 -15.76 -17.64
C SER A 852 8.97 -14.63 -16.77
N ALA A 853 8.77 -14.67 -15.44
CA ALA A 853 9.35 -13.69 -14.52
C ALA A 853 10.89 -13.70 -14.53
N PHE A 854 11.50 -14.89 -14.54
CA PHE A 854 12.96 -15.03 -14.65
C PHE A 854 13.46 -14.68 -16.05
N THR A 855 12.73 -15.01 -17.12
CA THR A 855 13.05 -14.59 -18.48
C THR A 855 13.05 -13.07 -18.60
N LEU A 856 12.03 -12.38 -18.06
CA LEU A 856 11.99 -10.91 -18.03
C LEU A 856 13.19 -10.34 -17.26
N LYS A 857 13.57 -10.93 -16.12
CA LYS A 857 14.76 -10.52 -15.35
C LYS A 857 16.03 -10.67 -16.19
N ALA A 858 16.22 -11.83 -16.83
CA ALA A 858 17.36 -12.08 -17.71
C ALA A 858 17.40 -11.12 -18.91
N PHE A 859 16.25 -10.85 -19.54
CA PHE A 859 16.11 -9.92 -20.65
C PHE A 859 16.49 -8.49 -20.26
N LEU A 860 16.07 -8.02 -19.08
CA LEU A 860 16.43 -6.68 -18.58
C LEU A 860 17.91 -6.58 -18.22
N LEU A 861 18.51 -7.65 -17.69
CA LEU A 861 19.91 -7.66 -17.28
C LEU A 861 20.89 -7.76 -18.46
N HIS A 862 20.54 -8.55 -19.47
CA HIS A 862 21.42 -8.84 -20.60
C HIS A 862 20.78 -8.38 -21.90
N GLN A 863 21.43 -7.47 -22.64
CA GLN A 863 21.22 -7.29 -24.09
C GLN A 863 22.45 -6.87 -24.95
N PRO A 864 23.70 -7.28 -24.70
CA PRO A 864 24.81 -6.81 -25.56
C PRO A 864 24.93 -7.45 -26.96
N TRP A 865 24.08 -8.41 -27.34
CA TRP A 865 24.28 -9.21 -28.57
C TRP A 865 23.78 -8.56 -29.87
N THR A 866 23.03 -7.46 -29.80
CA THR A 866 22.53 -6.69 -30.96
C THR A 866 23.30 -5.40 -31.24
N GLY A 867 24.28 -5.04 -30.40
CA GLY A 867 25.00 -3.76 -30.46
C GLY A 867 24.15 -2.51 -30.12
N LYS A 868 22.82 -2.65 -30.01
CA LYS A 868 21.84 -1.64 -29.58
C LYS A 868 20.82 -2.28 -28.64
N TYR A 869 20.57 -1.66 -27.50
CA TYR A 869 19.58 -2.12 -26.53
C TYR A 869 18.16 -1.91 -27.10
N SER A 870 17.30 -2.92 -27.05
CA SER A 870 15.91 -2.90 -27.54
C SER A 870 14.99 -3.45 -26.45
N LEU A 871 13.91 -2.76 -26.12
CA LEU A 871 12.95 -3.21 -25.10
C LEU A 871 11.86 -4.12 -25.66
N ASP A 872 12.04 -4.65 -26.87
CA ASP A 872 11.07 -5.53 -27.54
C ASP A 872 11.52 -7.00 -27.44
N ILE A 873 10.73 -7.83 -26.74
CA ILE A 873 11.07 -9.24 -26.54
C ILE A 873 10.99 -10.07 -27.84
N THR A 874 10.24 -9.59 -28.83
CA THR A 874 10.12 -10.22 -30.15
C THR A 874 11.42 -10.24 -30.93
N ASP A 875 12.35 -9.34 -30.61
CA ASP A 875 13.68 -9.30 -31.23
C ASP A 875 14.58 -10.46 -30.75
N VAL A 876 14.15 -11.20 -29.73
CA VAL A 876 14.90 -12.30 -29.12
C VAL A 876 14.30 -13.65 -29.51
N ASP A 877 15.20 -14.58 -29.87
CA ASP A 877 14.90 -15.98 -30.16
C ASP A 877 14.44 -16.70 -28.87
N TYR A 878 13.13 -16.62 -28.60
CA TYR A 878 12.46 -17.20 -27.43
C TYR A 878 11.37 -18.19 -27.90
N PRO A 879 11.52 -19.50 -27.61
CA PRO A 879 10.67 -20.56 -28.18
C PRO A 879 9.32 -20.75 -27.47
N GLU A 880 8.96 -19.94 -26.47
CA GLU A 880 7.65 -20.06 -25.81
C GLU A 880 6.50 -19.45 -26.63
N HIS A 881 5.27 -19.79 -26.24
CA HIS A 881 4.03 -19.31 -26.85
C HIS A 881 3.97 -17.78 -26.94
N GLU A 882 3.42 -17.28 -28.04
CA GLU A 882 3.23 -15.84 -28.30
C GLU A 882 2.46 -15.12 -27.17
N ASP A 883 1.54 -15.80 -26.50
CA ASP A 883 0.80 -15.25 -25.35
C ASP A 883 1.73 -14.87 -24.18
N MET A 884 2.77 -15.66 -23.92
CA MET A 884 3.74 -15.40 -22.85
C MET A 884 4.66 -14.23 -23.22
N LYS A 885 5.07 -14.14 -24.49
CA LYS A 885 5.81 -12.97 -25.01
C LYS A 885 4.99 -11.70 -24.87
N ASN A 886 3.71 -11.76 -25.24
CA ASN A 886 2.79 -10.63 -25.10
C ASN A 886 2.64 -10.18 -23.64
N LEU A 887 2.55 -11.12 -22.69
CA LEU A 887 2.45 -10.80 -21.27
C LEU A 887 3.74 -10.14 -20.73
N ILE A 888 4.91 -10.62 -21.15
CA ILE A 888 6.20 -9.99 -20.80
C ILE A 888 6.29 -8.59 -21.42
N GLN A 889 5.90 -8.42 -22.68
CA GLN A 889 5.91 -7.12 -23.35
C GLN A 889 4.93 -6.13 -22.69
N GLN A 890 3.77 -6.59 -22.22
CA GLN A 890 2.83 -5.78 -21.45
C GLN A 890 3.45 -5.24 -20.16
N GLN A 891 4.24 -6.05 -19.44
CA GLN A 891 5.00 -5.60 -18.27
C GLN A 891 6.06 -4.56 -18.66
N ILE A 892 6.82 -4.78 -19.74
CA ILE A 892 7.80 -3.78 -20.19
C ILE A 892 7.11 -2.46 -20.56
N ASN A 893 5.93 -2.55 -21.19
CA ASN A 893 5.13 -1.39 -21.57
C ASN A 893 4.56 -0.62 -20.38
N SER A 894 4.34 -1.25 -19.22
CA SER A 894 3.85 -0.56 -18.01
C SER A 894 4.92 0.28 -17.29
N LEU A 895 6.20 0.05 -17.57
CA LEU A 895 7.28 0.88 -17.02
C LEU A 895 7.13 2.35 -17.46
N SER A 896 7.51 3.26 -16.57
CA SER A 896 7.53 4.70 -16.88
C SER A 896 8.50 5.00 -18.03
N ASN A 897 8.17 6.03 -18.82
CA ASN A 897 9.03 6.45 -19.94
C ASN A 897 10.44 6.82 -19.47
N ASP A 898 10.55 7.36 -18.26
CA ASP A 898 11.81 7.71 -17.61
C ASP A 898 12.70 6.48 -17.38
N VAL A 899 12.15 5.39 -16.83
CA VAL A 899 12.88 4.13 -16.62
C VAL A 899 13.27 3.47 -17.94
N LYS A 900 12.36 3.45 -18.92
CA LYS A 900 12.66 2.92 -20.26
C LYS A 900 13.83 3.69 -20.91
N SER A 901 13.82 5.01 -20.77
CA SER A 901 14.85 5.88 -21.32
C SER A 901 16.23 5.64 -20.71
N LEU A 902 16.28 5.20 -19.45
CA LEU A 902 17.49 4.87 -18.71
C LEU A 902 18.02 3.48 -19.10
N LEU A 903 17.14 2.50 -19.27
CA LEU A 903 17.52 1.14 -19.70
C LEU A 903 18.12 1.13 -21.12
N LEU A 904 17.64 2.02 -22.00
CA LEU A 904 18.12 2.22 -23.36
C LEU A 904 19.43 3.02 -23.45
N ASP A 905 19.90 3.64 -22.36
CA ASP A 905 21.13 4.42 -22.35
C ASP A 905 22.37 3.53 -22.53
N THR A 906 23.21 3.86 -23.50
CA THR A 906 24.44 3.12 -23.83
C THR A 906 25.54 3.29 -22.80
N GLU A 907 25.55 4.39 -22.04
CA GLU A 907 26.52 4.64 -20.96
C GLU A 907 26.11 3.97 -19.65
N PHE A 908 24.97 3.28 -19.61
CA PHE A 908 24.45 2.63 -18.41
C PHE A 908 25.25 1.38 -18.05
N THR A 909 25.99 1.45 -16.94
CA THR A 909 26.88 0.36 -16.52
C THR A 909 26.11 -0.89 -16.06
N LEU A 910 26.74 -2.06 -16.15
CA LEU A 910 26.16 -3.33 -15.71
C LEU A 910 25.64 -3.27 -14.26
N LEU A 911 26.45 -2.72 -13.33
CA LEU A 911 26.09 -2.59 -11.92
C LEU A 911 24.87 -1.66 -11.70
N GLN A 912 24.80 -0.53 -12.41
CA GLN A 912 23.65 0.37 -12.33
C GLN A 912 22.37 -0.32 -12.83
N ARG A 913 22.49 -1.12 -13.90
CA ARG A 913 21.39 -1.92 -14.44
C ARG A 913 20.91 -2.99 -13.48
N ILE A 914 21.84 -3.75 -12.88
CA ILE A 914 21.45 -4.77 -11.91
C ILE A 914 20.74 -4.15 -10.71
N LEU A 915 21.25 -3.04 -10.16
CA LEU A 915 20.60 -2.39 -9.01
C LEU A 915 19.22 -1.84 -9.37
N LEU A 916 19.05 -1.27 -10.57
CA LEU A 916 17.76 -0.81 -11.06
C LEU A 916 16.77 -1.98 -11.20
N VAL A 917 17.17 -3.09 -11.82
CA VAL A 917 16.31 -4.28 -11.98
C VAL A 917 15.96 -4.88 -10.63
N ALA A 918 16.91 -4.98 -9.69
CA ALA A 918 16.65 -5.45 -8.33
C ALA A 918 15.61 -4.55 -7.60
N ARG A 919 15.68 -3.23 -7.79
CA ARG A 919 14.69 -2.27 -7.26
C ARG A 919 13.31 -2.43 -7.91
N LEU A 920 13.26 -2.65 -9.22
CA LEU A 920 12.01 -2.86 -9.95
C LEU A 920 11.30 -4.16 -9.56
N TYR A 921 12.05 -5.22 -9.26
CA TYR A 921 11.52 -6.48 -8.73
C TYR A 921 11.20 -6.39 -7.23
N GLY A 922 11.87 -5.47 -6.52
CA GLY A 922 11.74 -5.31 -5.08
C GLY A 922 12.47 -6.38 -4.26
N ASP A 923 13.55 -6.91 -4.82
CA ASP A 923 14.35 -7.96 -4.20
C ASP A 923 15.28 -7.36 -3.14
N GLU A 924 14.81 -7.30 -1.88
CA GLU A 924 15.56 -6.74 -0.74
C GLU A 924 16.97 -7.35 -0.64
N SER A 925 17.09 -8.68 -0.79
CA SER A 925 18.38 -9.39 -0.76
C SER A 925 19.31 -9.03 -1.92
N GLU A 926 18.80 -8.60 -3.07
CA GLU A 926 19.68 -8.18 -4.17
C GLU A 926 20.09 -6.73 -4.03
N ILE A 927 19.18 -5.87 -3.58
CA ILE A 927 19.47 -4.47 -3.33
C ILE A 927 20.60 -4.33 -2.31
N HIS A 928 20.53 -5.05 -1.19
CA HIS A 928 21.59 -5.02 -0.17
C HIS A 928 22.93 -5.54 -0.71
N PHE A 929 22.92 -6.68 -1.42
CA PHE A 929 24.13 -7.28 -1.99
C PHE A 929 24.79 -6.36 -3.02
N TRP A 930 24.02 -5.83 -3.97
CA TRP A 930 24.55 -5.01 -5.07
C TRP A 930 24.94 -3.60 -4.62
N THR A 931 24.29 -3.05 -3.59
CA THR A 931 24.71 -1.76 -3.00
C THR A 931 26.08 -1.89 -2.36
N VAL A 932 26.30 -2.93 -1.54
CA VAL A 932 27.59 -3.21 -0.89
C VAL A 932 28.66 -3.59 -1.93
N ALA A 933 28.31 -4.46 -2.90
CA ALA A 933 29.23 -4.86 -3.97
C ALA A 933 29.65 -3.68 -4.85
N SER A 934 28.72 -2.81 -5.25
CA SER A 934 29.02 -1.62 -6.06
C SER A 934 29.98 -0.67 -5.36
N HIS A 935 29.81 -0.48 -4.03
CA HIS A 935 30.72 0.32 -3.23
C HIS A 935 32.12 -0.29 -3.17
N TYR A 936 32.25 -1.56 -2.76
CA TYR A 936 33.56 -2.19 -2.58
C TYR A 936 34.32 -2.49 -3.88
N LEU A 937 33.62 -2.77 -4.98
CA LEU A 937 34.26 -2.87 -6.29
C LEU A 937 34.83 -1.52 -6.73
N GLN A 938 34.16 -0.40 -6.42
CA GLN A 938 34.71 0.92 -6.70
C GLN A 938 35.88 1.27 -5.81
N VAL A 939 35.82 0.95 -4.51
CA VAL A 939 36.96 1.15 -3.60
C VAL A 939 38.19 0.40 -4.13
N TYR A 940 38.02 -0.85 -4.58
CA TYR A 940 39.09 -1.63 -5.19
C TYR A 940 39.63 -0.99 -6.49
N GLN A 941 38.75 -0.51 -7.36
CA GLN A 941 39.16 0.21 -8.58
C GLN A 941 39.96 1.50 -8.29
N LYS A 942 39.64 2.15 -7.16
CA LYS A 942 40.07 3.52 -6.81
C LYS A 942 41.31 3.61 -5.91
N GLU A 943 41.98 2.50 -5.58
CA GLU A 943 43.40 2.57 -5.13
C GLU A 943 44.30 3.35 -6.11
N THR A 944 43.77 3.72 -7.30
CA THR A 944 44.39 4.61 -8.29
C THR A 944 43.86 6.07 -8.35
N VAL A 945 42.60 6.41 -7.95
CA VAL A 945 42.04 7.80 -8.01
C VAL A 945 40.94 8.06 -6.95
N SER A 946 41.18 9.03 -6.05
CA SER A 946 40.38 9.41 -4.86
C SER A 946 39.04 10.12 -5.15
N THR A 947 37.88 9.43 -5.10
CA THR A 947 36.54 10.08 -5.24
C THR A 947 35.29 9.35 -4.66
N ALA A 948 35.37 8.15 -4.05
CA ALA A 948 34.16 7.47 -3.53
C ALA A 948 33.77 7.97 -2.13
N GLY A 949 32.50 8.32 -1.92
CA GLY A 949 31.96 8.54 -0.57
C GLY A 949 31.79 7.23 0.20
N PRO A 950 31.84 7.24 1.54
CA PRO A 950 31.78 6.02 2.35
C PRO A 950 30.38 5.39 2.33
N LEU A 951 30.32 4.08 2.58
CA LEU A 951 29.05 3.35 2.74
C LEU A 951 28.22 3.94 3.89
N ASP A 952 26.90 3.92 3.71
CA ASP A 952 25.96 4.49 4.67
C ASP A 952 25.87 3.69 5.99
N ILE A 953 25.53 4.40 7.08
CA ILE A 953 25.54 3.89 8.46
C ILE A 953 24.53 2.75 8.67
N CYS A 954 23.49 2.65 7.84
CA CYS A 954 22.51 1.57 7.86
C CYS A 954 23.12 0.17 7.62
N TYR A 955 24.34 0.10 7.10
CA TYR A 955 25.07 -1.16 6.90
C TYR A 955 26.06 -1.49 8.05
N ASP A 956 26.16 -0.64 9.08
CA ASP A 956 26.87 -0.85 10.35
C ASP A 956 28.29 -1.46 10.19
N LEU A 957 28.51 -2.70 10.63
CA LEU A 957 29.81 -3.39 10.58
C LEU A 957 30.38 -3.59 9.16
N LEU A 958 29.57 -3.42 8.12
CA LEU A 958 30.01 -3.49 6.73
C LEU A 958 30.67 -2.19 6.26
N CYS A 959 30.70 -1.14 7.08
CA CYS A 959 31.40 0.09 6.74
C CYS A 959 32.92 -0.06 6.83
N GLU A 960 33.63 0.89 6.23
CA GLU A 960 35.08 1.04 6.35
C GLU A 960 35.50 1.32 7.82
N ASN A 961 36.66 0.81 8.22
CA ASN A 961 37.12 0.86 9.62
C ASN A 961 37.24 2.29 10.15
N THR A 962 37.85 3.19 9.38
CA THR A 962 38.08 4.59 9.77
C THR A 962 36.76 5.37 9.93
N TYR A 963 35.85 5.19 8.99
CA TYR A 963 34.52 5.81 9.03
C TYR A 963 33.69 5.27 10.19
N PHE A 964 33.68 3.95 10.37
CA PHE A 964 32.98 3.31 11.48
C PHE A 964 33.52 3.79 12.83
N GLN A 965 34.83 3.83 13.03
CA GLN A 965 35.45 4.32 14.26
C GLN A 965 35.06 5.77 14.56
N ARG A 966 35.08 6.66 13.56
CA ARG A 966 34.64 8.06 13.72
C ARG A 966 33.18 8.15 14.14
N PHE A 967 32.29 7.42 13.48
CA PHE A 967 30.88 7.39 13.85
C PHE A 967 30.67 6.88 15.29
N GLN A 968 31.42 5.85 15.71
CA GLN A 968 31.38 5.38 17.10
C GLN A 968 31.87 6.46 18.07
N LEU A 969 32.92 7.21 17.73
CA LEU A 969 33.41 8.35 18.54
C LEU A 969 32.38 9.47 18.65
N ASP A 970 31.68 9.81 17.55
CA ASP A 970 30.60 10.81 17.56
C ASP A 970 29.42 10.36 18.42
N ARG A 971 29.13 9.05 18.44
CA ARG A 971 28.13 8.50 19.34
C ARG A 971 28.56 8.61 20.80
N VAL A 972 29.81 8.28 21.13
CA VAL A 972 30.32 8.41 22.51
C VAL A 972 30.38 9.87 22.95
N SER A 973 30.69 10.82 22.04
CA SER A 973 30.68 12.24 22.38
C SER A 973 29.28 12.74 22.75
N LEU A 974 28.24 12.28 22.05
CA LEU A 974 26.85 12.52 22.44
C LEU A 974 26.51 11.93 23.82
N GLN A 975 26.98 10.73 24.10
CA GLN A 975 26.79 10.07 25.40
C GLN A 975 27.51 10.82 26.53
N GLU A 976 28.74 11.28 26.29
CA GLU A 976 29.57 12.03 27.25
C GLU A 976 28.88 13.31 27.72
N LEU A 977 28.22 14.03 26.81
CA LEU A 977 27.54 15.29 27.12
C LEU A 977 26.23 15.08 27.87
N LYS A 978 25.60 13.92 27.70
CA LYS A 978 24.32 13.58 28.36
C LYS A 978 24.47 12.80 29.66
N ARG A 979 25.70 12.56 30.15
CA ARG A 979 25.98 11.85 31.42
C ARG A 979 25.15 12.39 32.60
N SER A 980 24.66 11.48 33.43
CA SER A 980 23.84 11.81 34.61
C SER A 980 24.21 11.01 35.84
N SER A 981 24.58 9.74 35.65
CA SER A 981 25.03 8.85 36.72
C SER A 981 26.52 8.56 36.58
N TYR A 982 27.12 8.14 37.70
CA TYR A 982 28.47 7.59 37.68
C TYR A 982 28.59 6.37 36.75
N GLU A 983 27.56 5.52 36.69
CA GLU A 983 27.55 4.36 35.79
C GLU A 983 27.63 4.77 34.31
N HIS A 984 27.01 5.89 33.92
CA HIS A 984 27.13 6.43 32.56
C HIS A 984 28.56 6.93 32.30
N THR A 985 29.17 7.59 33.28
CA THR A 985 30.57 8.04 33.19
C THR A 985 31.51 6.84 33.02
N ARG A 986 31.30 5.77 33.80
CA ARG A 986 32.04 4.52 33.67
C ARG A 986 31.86 3.89 32.29
N LYS A 987 30.63 3.79 31.77
CA LYS A 987 30.37 3.23 30.43
C LYS A 987 31.01 4.06 29.31
N CYS A 988 30.93 5.39 29.37
CA CYS A 988 31.57 6.27 28.40
C CYS A 988 33.10 6.10 28.45
N ALA A 989 33.70 6.10 29.65
CA ALA A 989 35.12 5.86 29.82
C ALA A 989 35.54 4.49 29.26
N ASP A 990 34.78 3.43 29.58
CA ASP A 990 35.00 2.08 29.07
C ASP A 990 34.96 2.03 27.53
N GLN A 991 34.01 2.72 26.89
CA GLN A 991 33.94 2.79 25.42
C GLN A 991 35.07 3.61 24.80
N LEU A 992 35.45 4.74 25.41
CA LEU A 992 36.60 5.54 24.95
C LEU A 992 37.91 4.75 25.02
N LEU A 993 38.09 3.92 26.07
CA LEU A 993 39.24 3.02 26.17
C LEU A 993 39.27 2.01 25.01
N LEU A 994 38.11 1.43 24.65
CA LEU A 994 38.01 0.51 23.51
C LEU A 994 38.24 1.22 22.16
N LEU A 995 37.80 2.48 22.03
CA LEU A 995 37.99 3.33 20.85
C LEU A 995 39.42 3.88 20.72
N GLY A 996 40.24 3.76 21.77
CA GLY A 996 41.63 4.18 21.77
C GLY A 996 41.89 5.63 22.22
N GLN A 997 40.87 6.33 22.72
CA GLN A 997 41.01 7.70 23.25
C GLN A 997 41.30 7.66 24.74
N THR A 998 42.52 7.27 25.09
CA THR A 998 42.97 7.12 26.49
C THR A 998 42.93 8.43 27.27
N ASP A 999 43.29 9.55 26.64
CA ASP A 999 43.39 10.84 27.33
C ASP A 999 42.01 11.35 27.78
N ARG A 1000 41.00 11.26 26.90
CA ARG A 1000 39.60 11.60 27.23
C ARG A 1000 39.03 10.62 28.27
N ALA A 1001 39.33 9.33 28.16
CA ALA A 1001 38.90 8.37 29.16
C ALA A 1001 39.49 8.65 30.55
N VAL A 1002 40.78 9.04 30.62
CA VAL A 1002 41.46 9.42 31.87
C VAL A 1002 40.83 10.67 32.47
N GLN A 1003 40.53 11.69 31.65
CA GLN A 1003 39.80 12.88 32.10
C GLN A 1003 38.47 12.51 32.75
N LEU A 1004 37.66 11.67 32.10
CA LEU A 1004 36.37 11.21 32.65
C LEU A 1004 36.51 10.40 33.95
N LEU A 1005 37.56 9.59 34.07
CA LEU A 1005 37.83 8.84 35.30
C LEU A 1005 38.23 9.77 36.45
N LEU A 1006 39.03 10.81 36.19
CA LEU A 1006 39.46 11.80 37.18
C LEU A 1006 38.37 12.80 37.57
N GLU A 1007 37.33 12.98 36.75
CA GLU A 1007 36.14 13.76 37.08
C GLU A 1007 35.28 13.15 38.19
N THR A 1008 35.55 11.90 38.60
CA THR A 1008 34.82 11.30 39.72
C THR A 1008 35.01 12.08 41.02
N SER A 1009 33.92 12.39 41.70
CA SER A 1009 33.96 13.05 43.01
C SER A 1009 34.55 12.13 44.07
N ALA A 1010 35.36 12.68 44.99
CA ALA A 1010 35.95 11.95 46.11
C ALA A 1010 34.91 11.26 47.02
N ASP A 1011 33.67 11.75 47.05
CA ASP A 1011 32.55 11.17 47.82
C ASP A 1011 32.05 9.83 47.25
N ASN A 1012 32.43 9.48 46.01
CA ASN A 1012 32.01 8.24 45.38
C ASN A 1012 32.88 7.07 45.87
N PRO A 1013 32.29 5.94 46.33
CA PRO A 1013 33.06 4.78 46.78
C PRO A 1013 34.03 4.22 45.72
N GLN A 1014 33.78 4.48 44.44
CA GLN A 1014 34.59 3.99 43.33
C GLN A 1014 35.73 4.95 42.92
N TYR A 1015 35.81 6.14 43.53
CA TYR A 1015 36.84 7.15 43.25
C TYR A 1015 38.27 6.59 43.33
N TYR A 1016 38.56 5.83 44.40
CA TYR A 1016 39.87 5.22 44.57
C TYR A 1016 40.20 4.24 43.43
N CYS A 1017 39.25 3.39 43.05
CA CYS A 1017 39.43 2.45 41.95
C CYS A 1017 39.62 3.15 40.60
N ASP A 1018 38.90 4.24 40.35
CA ASP A 1018 38.98 4.98 39.10
C ASP A 1018 40.26 5.81 39.00
N SER A 1019 40.72 6.38 40.11
CA SER A 1019 42.04 7.01 40.18
C SER A 1019 43.16 6.00 39.91
N LEU A 1020 43.07 4.78 40.46
CA LEU A 1020 44.00 3.70 40.17
C LEU A 1020 43.91 3.23 38.70
N LYS A 1021 42.72 3.16 38.13
CA LYS A 1021 42.53 2.86 36.70
C LYS A 1021 43.11 3.95 35.81
N ALA A 1022 42.90 5.22 36.13
CA ALA A 1022 43.50 6.35 35.42
C ALA A 1022 45.03 6.29 35.48
N CYS A 1023 45.60 6.06 36.67
CA CYS A 1023 47.04 5.82 36.84
C CYS A 1023 47.50 4.61 36.01
N LEU A 1024 46.80 3.48 36.07
CA LEU A 1024 47.14 2.30 35.27
C LEU A 1024 47.18 2.65 33.78
N VAL A 1025 46.10 3.23 33.23
CA VAL A 1025 45.98 3.61 31.81
C VAL A 1025 47.13 4.53 31.37
N THR A 1026 47.49 5.53 32.19
CA THR A 1026 48.62 6.44 31.87
C THR A 1026 49.98 5.74 31.95
N THR A 1027 50.17 4.75 32.84
CA THR A 1027 51.45 4.04 33.01
C THR A 1027 51.71 2.91 32.02
N VAL A 1028 50.66 2.34 31.40
CA VAL A 1028 50.81 1.20 30.46
C VAL A 1028 51.62 1.57 29.22
N THR A 1029 51.68 2.85 28.86
CA THR A 1029 52.34 3.35 27.66
C THR A 1029 53.87 3.36 27.74
N SER A 1030 54.49 3.07 28.90
CA SER A 1030 55.92 3.36 29.13
C SER A 1030 56.86 2.17 29.40
N SER A 1031 56.42 0.93 29.65
CA SER A 1031 57.35 -0.19 29.96
C SER A 1031 56.92 -1.59 29.48
N GLY A 1032 57.87 -2.39 28.98
CA GLY A 1032 57.63 -3.75 28.48
C GLY A 1032 57.29 -4.82 29.55
N PRO A 1033 57.95 -4.86 30.73
CA PRO A 1033 57.63 -5.85 31.77
C PRO A 1033 56.21 -5.71 32.32
N SER A 1034 55.68 -4.49 32.44
CA SER A 1034 54.31 -4.25 32.92
C SER A 1034 53.26 -4.79 31.96
N GLN A 1035 53.50 -4.77 30.64
CA GLN A 1035 52.57 -5.35 29.65
C GLN A 1035 52.37 -6.85 29.84
N SER A 1036 53.44 -7.59 30.18
CA SER A 1036 53.37 -9.03 30.45
C SER A 1036 52.54 -9.34 31.70
N THR A 1037 52.70 -8.55 32.76
CA THR A 1037 51.90 -8.70 33.98
C THR A 1037 50.43 -8.36 33.73
N ILE A 1038 50.15 -7.27 33.01
CA ILE A 1038 48.77 -6.86 32.66
C ILE A 1038 48.10 -7.92 31.79
N LYS A 1039 48.82 -8.51 30.83
CA LYS A 1039 48.30 -9.62 30.02
C LYS A 1039 47.88 -10.80 30.91
N LEU A 1040 48.73 -11.20 31.86
CA LEU A 1040 48.46 -12.32 32.76
C LEU A 1040 47.22 -12.04 33.65
N VAL A 1041 47.13 -10.82 34.19
CA VAL A 1041 45.96 -10.38 34.96
C VAL A 1041 44.70 -10.40 34.10
N ALA A 1042 44.75 -9.86 32.89
CA ALA A 1042 43.63 -9.84 31.97
C ALA A 1042 43.15 -11.26 31.62
N THR A 1043 44.07 -12.20 31.34
CA THR A 1043 43.71 -13.60 31.06
C THR A 1043 43.06 -14.29 32.25
N ASN A 1044 43.55 -14.04 33.48
CA ASN A 1044 42.93 -14.57 34.69
C ASN A 1044 41.54 -13.97 34.94
N MET A 1045 41.35 -12.68 34.66
CA MET A 1045 40.05 -12.02 34.76
C MET A 1045 39.04 -12.60 33.77
N ILE A 1046 39.46 -12.82 32.52
CA ILE A 1046 38.63 -13.49 31.50
C ILE A 1046 38.25 -14.89 31.97
N ALA A 1047 39.21 -15.69 32.46
CA ALA A 1047 38.94 -17.03 32.98
C ALA A 1047 37.99 -17.04 34.20
N SER A 1048 38.01 -15.97 35.01
CA SER A 1048 37.08 -15.79 36.15
C SER A 1048 35.68 -15.32 35.76
N GLY A 1049 35.40 -15.13 34.46
CA GLY A 1049 34.09 -14.68 33.95
C GLY A 1049 33.95 -13.17 33.79
N LYS A 1050 34.96 -12.37 34.15
CA LYS A 1050 34.98 -10.90 33.96
C LYS A 1050 35.52 -10.53 32.58
N LEU A 1051 34.81 -10.95 31.53
CA LEU A 1051 35.21 -10.81 30.13
C LEU A 1051 35.48 -9.35 29.72
N ALA A 1052 34.57 -8.42 30.06
CA ALA A 1052 34.65 -7.03 29.62
C ALA A 1052 35.88 -6.29 30.16
N GLU A 1053 36.17 -6.44 31.45
CA GLU A 1053 37.33 -5.79 32.10
C GLU A 1053 38.65 -6.38 31.59
N GLY A 1054 38.71 -7.71 31.38
CA GLY A 1054 39.89 -8.34 30.79
C GLY A 1054 40.14 -7.93 29.34
N VAL A 1055 39.08 -7.79 28.53
CA VAL A 1055 39.19 -7.27 27.15
C VAL A 1055 39.71 -5.84 27.12
N GLN A 1056 39.21 -4.96 28.02
CA GLN A 1056 39.71 -3.59 28.13
C GLN A 1056 41.21 -3.56 28.45
N LEU A 1057 41.68 -4.36 29.40
CA LEU A 1057 43.10 -4.46 29.74
C LEU A 1057 43.96 -4.95 28.57
N LEU A 1058 43.46 -5.92 27.79
CA LEU A 1058 44.15 -6.38 26.58
C LEU A 1058 44.20 -5.31 25.48
N CYS A 1059 43.14 -4.50 25.34
CA CYS A 1059 43.12 -3.37 24.40
C CYS A 1059 44.12 -2.27 24.79
N LEU A 1060 44.34 -2.04 26.09
CA LEU A 1060 45.30 -1.05 26.61
C LEU A 1060 46.77 -1.41 26.33
N ILE A 1061 47.11 -2.70 26.27
CA ILE A 1061 48.47 -3.17 25.94
C ILE A 1061 48.67 -3.43 24.43
N ASP A 1062 47.77 -2.91 23.59
CA ASP A 1062 47.72 -3.15 22.14
C ASP A 1062 47.71 -4.64 21.76
N LYS A 1063 47.09 -5.48 22.59
CA LYS A 1063 46.79 -6.90 22.31
C LYS A 1063 45.30 -7.11 22.03
N ALA A 1064 44.70 -6.17 21.30
CA ALA A 1064 43.29 -6.23 20.91
C ALA A 1064 42.95 -7.47 20.05
N ALA A 1065 43.91 -8.00 19.26
CA ALA A 1065 43.69 -9.21 18.47
C ALA A 1065 43.47 -10.46 19.36
N ASP A 1066 44.23 -10.58 20.46
CA ASP A 1066 44.02 -11.63 21.46
C ASP A 1066 42.67 -11.44 22.17
N ALA A 1067 42.29 -10.19 22.45
CA ALA A 1067 40.99 -9.87 23.05
C ALA A 1067 39.82 -10.33 22.15
N CYS A 1068 39.90 -10.08 20.85
CA CYS A 1068 38.93 -10.58 19.87
C CYS A 1068 38.84 -12.11 19.86
N ARG A 1069 39.98 -12.83 19.96
CA ARG A 1069 39.98 -14.31 20.05
C ARG A 1069 39.24 -14.79 21.30
N TYR A 1070 39.48 -14.17 22.45
CA TYR A 1070 38.74 -14.51 23.67
C TYR A 1070 37.24 -14.25 23.50
N LEU A 1071 36.83 -13.11 22.96
CA LEU A 1071 35.41 -12.82 22.69
C LEU A 1071 34.76 -13.90 21.80
N GLN A 1072 35.46 -14.36 20.77
CA GLN A 1072 34.98 -15.44 19.89
C GLN A 1072 34.81 -16.77 20.63
N THR A 1073 35.75 -17.14 21.50
CA THR A 1073 35.67 -18.36 22.32
C THR A 1073 34.48 -18.35 23.28
N TYR A 1074 34.07 -17.17 23.77
CA TYR A 1074 32.90 -16.99 24.63
C TYR A 1074 31.60 -16.70 23.84
N ASN A 1075 31.57 -16.94 22.53
CA ASN A 1075 30.40 -16.74 21.64
C ASN A 1075 29.92 -15.28 21.48
N GLU A 1076 30.75 -14.29 21.81
CA GLU A 1076 30.44 -12.86 21.64
C GLU A 1076 30.95 -12.33 20.28
N TRP A 1077 30.47 -12.96 19.20
CA TRP A 1077 30.97 -12.75 17.83
C TRP A 1077 30.74 -11.33 17.28
N THR A 1078 29.55 -10.76 17.51
CA THR A 1078 29.21 -9.39 17.05
C THR A 1078 30.04 -8.34 17.78
N ARG A 1079 30.32 -8.56 19.07
CA ARG A 1079 31.20 -7.69 19.88
C ARG A 1079 32.66 -7.81 19.45
N ALA A 1080 33.12 -9.01 19.10
CA ALA A 1080 34.46 -9.21 18.52
C ALA A 1080 34.61 -8.49 17.17
N ALA A 1081 33.61 -8.58 16.30
CA ALA A 1081 33.58 -7.88 15.02
C ALA A 1081 33.59 -6.35 15.19
N TRP A 1082 32.80 -5.83 16.13
CA TRP A 1082 32.79 -4.40 16.47
C TRP A 1082 34.17 -3.92 16.96
N LEU A 1083 34.79 -4.65 17.90
CA LEU A 1083 36.10 -4.30 18.44
C LEU A 1083 37.19 -4.36 17.35
N ALA A 1084 37.13 -5.36 16.49
CA ALA A 1084 38.04 -5.50 15.36
C ALA A 1084 37.98 -4.30 14.42
N LYS A 1085 36.77 -3.84 14.07
CA LYS A 1085 36.55 -2.68 13.20
C LYS A 1085 37.03 -1.37 13.80
N VAL A 1086 36.96 -1.24 15.12
CA VAL A 1086 37.29 0.00 15.83
C VAL A 1086 38.77 0.14 16.14
N ARG A 1087 39.46 -0.94 16.53
CA ARG A 1087 40.82 -0.88 17.10
C ARG A 1087 41.89 -1.57 16.28
N LEU A 1088 41.55 -2.61 15.50
CA LEU A 1088 42.55 -3.40 14.78
C LEU A 1088 42.92 -2.77 13.43
N ASN A 1089 44.15 -3.05 13.01
CA ASN A 1089 44.60 -2.79 11.66
C ASN A 1089 43.75 -3.58 10.65
N PRO A 1090 43.60 -3.12 9.40
CA PRO A 1090 42.73 -3.75 8.41
C PRO A 1090 43.07 -5.24 8.15
N GLU A 1091 44.35 -5.62 8.21
CA GLU A 1091 44.80 -7.01 8.06
C GLU A 1091 44.34 -7.91 9.21
N GLU A 1092 44.61 -7.51 10.46
CA GLU A 1092 44.19 -8.25 11.65
C GLU A 1092 42.66 -8.29 11.78
N CYS A 1093 41.99 -7.18 11.43
CA CYS A 1093 40.53 -7.11 11.35
C CYS A 1093 39.99 -8.12 10.32
N SER A 1094 40.62 -8.24 9.16
CA SER A 1094 40.24 -9.20 8.12
C SER A 1094 40.29 -10.64 8.63
N GLU A 1095 41.30 -11.01 9.41
CA GLU A 1095 41.36 -12.35 10.02
C GLU A 1095 40.22 -12.61 11.01
N VAL A 1096 39.92 -11.66 11.89
CA VAL A 1096 38.84 -11.80 12.87
C VAL A 1096 37.49 -11.95 12.16
N MET A 1097 37.25 -11.15 11.12
CA MET A 1097 36.03 -11.20 10.32
C MET A 1097 35.94 -12.50 9.51
N LYS A 1098 37.04 -13.05 8.98
CA LYS A 1098 37.04 -14.37 8.31
C LYS A 1098 36.62 -15.49 9.27
N ARG A 1099 37.12 -15.51 10.50
CA ARG A 1099 36.67 -16.48 11.53
C ARG A 1099 35.18 -16.31 11.84
N TRP A 1100 34.68 -15.07 11.83
CA TRP A 1100 33.25 -14.81 11.99
C TRP A 1100 32.41 -15.32 10.81
N VAL A 1101 32.89 -15.16 9.57
CA VAL A 1101 32.27 -15.75 8.37
C VAL A 1101 32.14 -17.27 8.51
N ASP A 1102 33.19 -17.96 8.95
CA ASP A 1102 33.15 -19.41 9.16
C ASP A 1102 32.10 -19.81 10.21
N HIS A 1103 31.95 -19.01 11.27
CA HIS A 1103 30.90 -19.19 12.28
C HIS A 1103 29.49 -18.96 11.71
N LEU A 1104 29.28 -17.90 10.93
CA LEU A 1104 27.99 -17.61 10.28
C LEU A 1104 27.58 -18.72 9.30
N CYS A 1105 28.56 -19.32 8.61
CA CYS A 1105 28.35 -20.45 7.69
C CYS A 1105 28.15 -21.79 8.41
N SER A 1106 28.36 -21.87 9.73
CA SER A 1106 28.14 -23.08 10.50
C SER A 1106 26.67 -23.52 10.44
N SER A 1107 26.42 -24.83 10.54
CA SER A 1107 25.08 -25.42 10.45
C SER A 1107 24.11 -24.95 11.53
N HIS A 1108 24.61 -24.47 12.67
CA HIS A 1108 23.78 -24.00 13.79
C HIS A 1108 23.26 -22.57 13.57
N VAL A 1109 24.02 -21.71 12.90
CA VAL A 1109 23.67 -20.30 12.68
C VAL A 1109 23.07 -20.10 11.29
N ASN A 1110 23.71 -20.68 10.26
CA ASN A 1110 23.25 -20.70 8.87
C ASN A 1110 22.78 -19.33 8.33
N GLU A 1111 23.50 -18.25 8.68
CA GLU A 1111 23.31 -16.90 8.15
C GLU A 1111 24.28 -16.64 6.99
N LYS A 1112 24.19 -17.45 5.94
CA LYS A 1112 25.15 -17.44 4.83
C LYS A 1112 25.09 -16.13 4.04
N TYR A 1113 23.91 -15.54 3.90
CA TYR A 1113 23.75 -14.26 3.22
C TYR A 1113 24.51 -13.11 3.93
N LYS A 1114 24.44 -13.06 5.27
CA LYS A 1114 25.23 -12.09 6.07
C LYS A 1114 26.73 -12.34 5.91
N ALA A 1115 27.14 -13.61 5.85
CA ALA A 1115 28.53 -13.99 5.61
C ALA A 1115 29.05 -13.50 4.24
N ILE A 1116 28.21 -13.52 3.18
CA ILE A 1116 28.54 -12.93 1.87
C ILE A 1116 28.81 -11.44 1.99
N LEU A 1117 27.93 -10.69 2.65
CA LEU A 1117 28.08 -9.24 2.79
C LEU A 1117 29.38 -8.89 3.53
N VAL A 1118 29.72 -9.66 4.57
CA VAL A 1118 31.00 -9.51 5.28
C VAL A 1118 32.18 -9.79 4.34
N LEU A 1119 32.15 -10.88 3.56
CA LEU A 1119 33.22 -11.19 2.60
C LEU A 1119 33.39 -10.11 1.52
N LEU A 1120 32.31 -9.48 1.06
CA LEU A 1120 32.36 -8.32 0.16
C LEU A 1120 33.10 -7.15 0.81
N SER A 1121 32.80 -6.84 2.08
CA SER A 1121 33.47 -5.76 2.82
C SER A 1121 34.97 -6.00 3.03
N LEU A 1122 35.41 -7.26 2.95
CA LEU A 1122 36.81 -7.66 3.06
C LEU A 1122 37.53 -7.72 1.70
N GLY A 1123 36.85 -7.43 0.58
CA GLY A 1123 37.41 -7.56 -0.76
C GLY A 1123 37.72 -9.00 -1.19
N CYS A 1124 37.20 -10.01 -0.48
CA CYS A 1124 37.46 -11.43 -0.77
C CYS A 1124 36.55 -11.96 -1.89
N PHE A 1125 36.63 -11.35 -3.08
CA PHE A 1125 35.69 -11.58 -4.18
C PHE A 1125 35.66 -13.03 -4.68
N ARG A 1126 36.79 -13.75 -4.71
CA ARG A 1126 36.86 -15.18 -5.08
C ARG A 1126 35.94 -16.02 -4.19
N LYS A 1127 36.08 -15.93 -2.87
CA LYS A 1127 35.26 -16.68 -1.91
C LYS A 1127 33.77 -16.35 -2.02
N VAL A 1128 33.42 -15.10 -2.33
CA VAL A 1128 32.03 -14.69 -2.56
C VAL A 1128 31.44 -15.44 -3.74
N ILE A 1129 32.15 -15.52 -4.87
CA ILE A 1129 31.68 -16.23 -6.06
C ILE A 1129 31.58 -17.74 -5.78
N GLU A 1130 32.56 -18.34 -5.10
CA GLU A 1130 32.51 -19.76 -4.68
C GLU A 1130 31.29 -20.03 -3.78
N MET A 1131 31.00 -19.14 -2.84
CA MET A 1131 29.86 -19.29 -1.93
C MET A 1131 28.51 -19.09 -2.65
N LEU A 1132 28.41 -18.13 -3.56
CA LEU A 1132 27.22 -17.95 -4.39
C LEU A 1132 26.98 -19.17 -5.29
N HIS A 1133 28.04 -19.72 -5.89
CA HIS A 1133 27.98 -20.91 -6.74
C HIS A 1133 27.57 -22.17 -5.96
N THR A 1134 28.16 -22.42 -4.79
CA THR A 1134 27.79 -23.56 -3.91
C THR A 1134 26.35 -23.45 -3.38
N MET A 1135 25.84 -22.24 -3.18
CA MET A 1135 24.42 -21.99 -2.86
C MET A 1135 23.49 -22.03 -4.08
N ARG A 1136 24.01 -22.35 -5.27
CA ARG A 1136 23.25 -22.42 -6.55
C ARG A 1136 22.60 -21.08 -6.95
N CYS A 1137 23.17 -19.96 -6.54
CA CYS A 1137 22.77 -18.62 -6.97
C CYS A 1137 23.50 -18.24 -8.27
N PHE A 1138 23.26 -19.01 -9.35
CA PHE A 1138 24.08 -18.97 -10.57
C PHE A 1138 24.03 -17.61 -11.30
N ASP A 1139 22.86 -16.97 -11.32
CA ASP A 1139 22.66 -15.64 -11.89
C ASP A 1139 23.49 -14.56 -11.18
N ARG A 1140 23.40 -14.49 -9.85
CA ARG A 1140 24.16 -13.54 -9.04
C ARG A 1140 25.65 -13.81 -9.15
N ALA A 1141 26.07 -15.08 -9.12
CA ALA A 1141 27.47 -15.48 -9.26
C ALA A 1141 28.05 -15.03 -10.61
N ALA A 1142 27.37 -15.32 -11.72
CA ALA A 1142 27.83 -14.97 -13.06
C ALA A 1142 27.88 -13.45 -13.29
N MET A 1143 26.85 -12.71 -12.83
CA MET A 1143 26.80 -11.26 -12.95
C MET A 1143 27.86 -10.57 -12.09
N PHE A 1144 28.09 -11.09 -10.89
CA PHE A 1144 29.10 -10.54 -9.98
C PHE A 1144 30.50 -10.82 -10.54
N LEU A 1145 30.72 -12.01 -11.08
CA LEU A 1145 31.96 -12.35 -11.78
C LEU A 1145 32.21 -11.44 -12.99
N GLU A 1146 31.19 -11.17 -13.83
CA GLU A 1146 31.33 -10.23 -14.95
C GLU A 1146 31.66 -8.81 -14.46
N ALA A 1147 31.05 -8.35 -13.37
CA ALA A 1147 31.37 -7.05 -12.77
C ALA A 1147 32.81 -7.01 -12.23
N CYS A 1148 33.28 -8.07 -11.56
CA CYS A 1148 34.66 -8.19 -11.08
C CYS A 1148 35.67 -8.15 -12.24
N LEU A 1149 35.38 -8.87 -13.35
CA LEU A 1149 36.23 -8.88 -14.54
C LEU A 1149 36.29 -7.52 -15.23
N GLN A 1150 35.17 -6.78 -15.31
CA GLN A 1150 35.13 -5.43 -15.88
C GLN A 1150 35.96 -4.42 -15.07
N VAL A 1151 36.00 -4.60 -13.75
CA VAL A 1151 36.76 -3.74 -12.83
C VAL A 1151 38.24 -4.17 -12.72
N GLY A 1152 38.58 -5.39 -13.16
CA GLY A 1152 39.92 -5.96 -13.01
C GLY A 1152 40.20 -6.47 -11.59
N ALA A 1153 39.17 -6.82 -10.82
CA ALA A 1153 39.28 -7.21 -9.41
C ALA A 1153 39.70 -8.67 -9.16
N LEU A 1154 39.86 -9.47 -10.23
CA LEU A 1154 40.27 -10.87 -10.16
C LEU A 1154 41.49 -11.09 -11.05
N GLU A 1155 42.56 -11.60 -10.46
CA GLU A 1155 43.72 -12.10 -11.20
C GLU A 1155 43.38 -13.45 -11.84
N VAL A 1156 43.59 -13.57 -13.15
CA VAL A 1156 43.25 -14.78 -13.91
C VAL A 1156 44.41 -15.77 -13.84
N ASN A 1157 44.33 -16.70 -12.89
CA ASN A 1157 45.19 -17.88 -12.73
C ASN A 1157 44.46 -19.15 -13.24
N GLU A 1158 45.17 -20.28 -13.44
CA GLU A 1158 44.56 -21.54 -13.91
C GLU A 1158 43.40 -22.04 -13.04
N GLU A 1159 43.50 -21.89 -11.71
CA GLU A 1159 42.42 -22.27 -10.79
C GLU A 1159 41.19 -21.37 -10.92
N THR A 1160 41.42 -20.05 -11.04
CA THR A 1160 40.33 -19.09 -11.20
C THR A 1160 39.69 -19.22 -12.58
N ASP A 1161 40.44 -19.60 -13.60
CA ASP A 1161 39.92 -19.81 -14.96
C ASP A 1161 38.98 -21.03 -15.01
N LYS A 1162 39.33 -22.12 -14.31
CA LYS A 1162 38.43 -23.27 -14.11
C LYS A 1162 37.14 -22.87 -13.40
N MET A 1163 37.25 -22.04 -12.37
CA MET A 1163 36.11 -21.54 -11.61
C MET A 1163 35.21 -20.62 -12.47
N ILE A 1164 35.81 -19.67 -13.20
CA ILE A 1164 35.13 -18.77 -14.14
C ILE A 1164 34.33 -19.59 -15.17
N SER A 1165 35.01 -20.57 -15.77
CA SER A 1165 34.41 -21.48 -16.74
C SER A 1165 33.24 -22.25 -16.14
N ALA A 1166 33.39 -22.83 -14.94
CA ALA A 1166 32.32 -23.56 -14.27
C ALA A 1166 31.08 -22.68 -13.98
N VAL A 1167 31.29 -21.47 -13.45
CA VAL A 1167 30.18 -20.53 -13.14
C VAL A 1167 29.43 -20.13 -14.42
N PHE A 1168 30.14 -19.84 -15.51
CA PHE A 1168 29.51 -19.48 -16.78
C PHE A 1168 28.79 -20.65 -17.45
N VAL A 1169 29.30 -21.89 -17.36
CA VAL A 1169 28.60 -23.09 -17.85
C VAL A 1169 27.29 -23.30 -17.10
N ASP A 1170 27.31 -23.29 -15.76
CA ASP A 1170 26.10 -23.50 -14.96
C ASP A 1170 25.05 -22.41 -15.16
N TYR A 1171 25.50 -21.16 -15.36
CA TYR A 1171 24.61 -20.07 -15.71
C TYR A 1171 24.04 -20.21 -17.13
N ALA A 1172 24.85 -20.64 -18.10
CA ALA A 1172 24.38 -20.92 -19.46
C ALA A 1172 23.35 -22.06 -19.49
N HIS A 1173 23.54 -23.13 -18.69
CA HIS A 1173 22.53 -24.17 -18.49
C HIS A 1173 21.24 -23.60 -17.89
N SER A 1174 21.35 -22.74 -16.88
CA SER A 1174 20.19 -22.09 -16.25
C SER A 1174 19.39 -21.26 -17.27
N LEU A 1175 20.08 -20.49 -18.13
CA LEU A 1175 19.45 -19.73 -19.22
C LEU A 1175 18.81 -20.63 -20.29
N ARG A 1176 19.45 -21.75 -20.64
CA ARG A 1176 18.88 -22.78 -21.54
C ARG A 1176 17.59 -23.35 -20.96
N THR A 1177 17.55 -23.67 -19.67
CA THR A 1177 16.34 -24.15 -18.99
C THR A 1177 15.21 -23.11 -19.01
N LEU A 1178 15.53 -21.81 -18.93
CA LEU A 1178 14.55 -20.74 -19.08
C LEU A 1178 14.07 -20.57 -20.54
N GLY A 1179 14.74 -21.15 -21.53
CA GLY A 1179 14.44 -20.98 -22.96
C GLY A 1179 15.12 -19.75 -23.58
N PHE A 1180 16.04 -19.11 -22.86
CA PHE A 1180 16.72 -17.89 -23.31
C PHE A 1180 17.99 -18.23 -24.11
N MET A 1181 17.81 -18.66 -25.36
CA MET A 1181 18.87 -19.25 -26.20
C MET A 1181 20.04 -18.31 -26.50
N PRO A 1182 19.84 -17.01 -26.85
CA PRO A 1182 20.95 -16.11 -27.16
C PRO A 1182 21.87 -15.84 -25.96
N GLY A 1183 21.30 -15.73 -24.76
CA GLY A 1183 22.07 -15.59 -23.53
C GLY A 1183 22.86 -16.86 -23.20
N ALA A 1184 22.23 -18.04 -23.33
CA ALA A 1184 22.90 -19.33 -23.13
C ALA A 1184 24.11 -19.50 -24.04
N LEU A 1185 23.98 -19.19 -25.35
CA LEU A 1185 25.08 -19.23 -26.31
C LEU A 1185 26.25 -18.31 -25.91
N ARG A 1186 25.95 -17.07 -25.49
CA ARG A 1186 26.98 -16.10 -25.12
C ARG A 1186 27.77 -16.54 -23.88
N PHE A 1187 27.11 -17.02 -22.84
CA PHE A 1187 27.80 -17.48 -21.63
C PHE A 1187 28.53 -18.81 -21.87
N ALA A 1188 28.02 -19.69 -22.72
CA ALA A 1188 28.73 -20.88 -23.15
C ALA A 1188 30.00 -20.55 -23.95
N GLN A 1189 29.97 -19.51 -24.80
CA GLN A 1189 31.18 -19.00 -25.48
C GLN A 1189 32.19 -18.41 -24.48
N LYS A 1190 31.73 -17.64 -23.49
CA LYS A 1190 32.59 -17.07 -22.44
C LYS A 1190 33.24 -18.14 -21.56
N ALA A 1191 32.64 -19.34 -21.46
CA ALA A 1191 33.17 -20.45 -20.68
C ALA A 1191 34.28 -21.26 -21.39
N GLY A 1192 34.62 -20.93 -22.64
CA GLY A 1192 35.72 -21.55 -23.37
C GLY A 1192 35.54 -23.06 -23.54
N ASP A 1193 36.57 -23.85 -23.20
CA ASP A 1193 36.61 -25.30 -23.41
C ASP A 1193 35.53 -26.05 -22.62
N ALA A 1194 35.19 -25.60 -21.42
CA ALA A 1194 34.13 -26.21 -20.59
C ALA A 1194 32.73 -26.01 -21.19
N GLY A 1195 32.54 -24.98 -22.01
CA GLY A 1195 31.27 -24.68 -22.68
C GLY A 1195 31.08 -25.35 -24.04
N LYS A 1196 32.08 -26.07 -24.57
CA LYS A 1196 32.04 -26.64 -25.93
C LYS A 1196 30.93 -27.67 -26.13
N GLU A 1197 30.71 -28.54 -25.15
CA GLU A 1197 29.62 -29.55 -25.18
C GLU A 1197 28.23 -28.88 -25.19
N LEU A 1198 28.06 -27.84 -24.36
CA LEU A 1198 26.83 -27.06 -24.33
C LEU A 1198 26.62 -26.27 -25.64
N LEU A 1199 27.70 -25.77 -26.26
CA LEU A 1199 27.64 -25.09 -27.54
C LEU A 1199 27.22 -26.02 -28.68
N SER A 1200 27.73 -27.26 -28.74
CA SER A 1200 27.26 -28.26 -29.71
C SER A 1200 25.78 -28.55 -29.54
N ASP A 1201 25.32 -28.79 -28.31
CA ASP A 1201 23.89 -29.04 -28.01
C ASP A 1201 22.98 -27.89 -28.44
N LEU A 1202 23.39 -26.64 -28.19
CA LEU A 1202 22.63 -25.43 -28.51
C LEU A 1202 22.64 -25.12 -30.01
N GLN A 1203 23.64 -25.59 -30.76
CA GLN A 1203 23.71 -25.47 -32.21
C GLN A 1203 22.93 -26.57 -32.93
N ASP A 1204 22.94 -27.80 -32.40
CA ASP A 1204 22.21 -28.94 -32.96
C ASP A 1204 20.69 -28.76 -32.86
N THR A 1205 20.20 -28.14 -31.78
CA THR A 1205 18.77 -27.82 -31.63
C THR A 1205 18.24 -26.85 -32.70
N LYS A 1206 19.07 -25.94 -33.24
CA LYS A 1206 18.71 -25.09 -34.39
C LYS A 1206 18.64 -25.84 -35.73
N SER A 1207 19.21 -27.04 -35.82
CA SER A 1207 19.23 -27.85 -37.04
C SER A 1207 18.00 -28.76 -37.19
N VAL A 1208 17.29 -29.04 -36.09
CA VAL A 1208 16.12 -29.95 -36.06
C VAL A 1208 14.78 -29.20 -36.25
N GLU A 1209 14.75 -27.88 -36.02
CA GLU A 1209 13.56 -27.03 -36.18
C GLU A 1209 13.51 -26.25 -37.51
N LYS A 1210 14.38 -26.56 -38.48
CA LYS A 1210 14.31 -26.01 -39.85
C LYS A 1210 13.62 -26.95 -40.83
#